data_AF-A0A954HBT5-F1
#
_entry.id   AF-A0A954HBT5-F1
#
_cell.length_a   1.000
_cell.length_b   1.000
_cell.length_c   1.000
_cell.angle_alpha   90.00
_cell.angle_beta   90.00
_cell.angle_gamma   90.00
#
_symmetry.space_group_name_H-M   'P 1'
#
loop_
_entity.id
_entity.type
_entity.pdbx_description
1 polymer ?
#
loop_
_entity_poly.entity_id
_entity_poly.type
_entity_poly.pdbx_seq_one_letter_code
_entity_poly.pdbx_strand_id
1 'polypeptide(L)'
;MTDPLQEFGWKKSSYERPSDMWVCGQACEGTPCAFGPTAKGQCQHRQACVPKSNGPEFFCQRPLHLSGKCSEGPLENGACPNEFPQCKPRHSLLYFRRIVVGLSAALSLAMCLLLWSGESTEAISPGPLTSHHASSDVTCQSCHTAATGDWTSKVLTHSTPLNDSALCMKCHTELGENPFHSHGIAVEAWETISSAASSKPGSTPFLLQVSTSLTDHDSHKQHACSECHQEHHGAKHDMVSMTNNQCQSCHQQQFASFEHGHPEFDRTPPQGSIRFDHAAHFKRYFLDDANRLMPDALAPTDCQACHVASDDRSNMLTRGFEQMCSACHERDIKDRDYPGIAFFQLPAPAGDEIGEWPTAQQSTGIEIPGFMRLLLDAPSGDSNQSEPDAWEIKELLHDIVRHGQPAIDEKLGNNLKAFGQIEPSIIPALMHAQQVWFPSLHDEVAKRREGIAVDNSVVDVPKANSTAPQEEIGGGWYVRHDDLSVRYRPIGHADPIARHWLEQTLKLRGKVDSVPDADSIFAVSEVLSNPTGSGSELTPVPVASGRCLSCHAVTRDPVTSELSIVWSPAPQRAGQRSLTRFSHAPHVHETSNTVCQTCHLLKDSAPPLHRNSPELLTNILKGNAEPSSVTCGIHDVSMNSCVKCHSSESKLDNCQQCHRYHAR
;
A
#
# COMPACT_ATOMS: atom_id res chain seq x y z
N MET A 1 -4.45 -104.59 -26.97
CA MET A 1 -5.15 -103.71 -26.00
C MET A 1 -5.99 -102.75 -26.81
N THR A 2 -7.27 -103.05 -26.99
CA THR A 2 -8.22 -102.30 -27.85
C THR A 2 -9.47 -101.89 -27.09
N ASP A 3 -9.39 -101.81 -25.76
CA ASP A 3 -10.45 -101.23 -24.96
C ASP A 3 -10.11 -99.77 -24.68
N PRO A 4 -11.01 -98.82 -25.01
CA PRO A 4 -10.80 -97.42 -24.68
C PRO A 4 -10.77 -97.25 -23.15
N LEU A 5 -9.87 -96.39 -22.66
CA LEU A 5 -9.73 -96.03 -21.23
C LEU A 5 -11.03 -95.48 -20.60
N GLN A 6 -12.01 -95.11 -21.43
CA GLN A 6 -13.33 -94.68 -21.01
C GLN A 6 -14.37 -95.09 -22.07
N GLU A 7 -15.46 -95.73 -21.64
CA GLU A 7 -16.57 -96.04 -22.54
C GLU A 7 -17.37 -94.77 -22.85
N PHE A 8 -17.38 -94.37 -24.13
CA PHE A 8 -18.15 -93.21 -24.59
C PHE A 8 -19.63 -93.56 -24.70
N GLY A 9 -20.43 -93.12 -23.74
CA GLY A 9 -21.88 -93.24 -23.78
C GLY A 9 -22.54 -92.26 -22.83
N TRP A 10 -23.59 -91.57 -23.26
CA TRP A 10 -24.28 -90.56 -22.45
C TRP A 10 -24.86 -91.10 -21.12
N LYS A 11 -24.97 -92.43 -20.98
CA LYS A 11 -25.36 -93.13 -19.75
C LYS A 11 -24.18 -93.61 -18.88
N LYS A 12 -22.97 -93.67 -19.44
CA LYS A 12 -21.81 -94.35 -18.84
C LYS A 12 -20.62 -93.42 -18.56
N SER A 13 -20.57 -92.26 -19.21
CA SER A 13 -19.52 -91.25 -19.03
C SER A 13 -20.15 -89.85 -18.91
N SER A 14 -19.87 -89.14 -17.83
CA SER A 14 -20.23 -87.72 -17.70
C SER A 14 -19.34 -86.87 -18.62
N TYR A 15 -19.92 -85.86 -19.29
CA TYR A 15 -19.15 -84.91 -20.10
C TYR A 15 -18.35 -83.99 -19.18
N GLU A 16 -17.02 -84.11 -19.20
CA GLU A 16 -16.13 -83.20 -18.47
C GLU A 16 -16.06 -81.84 -19.16
N ARG A 17 -16.10 -80.76 -18.38
CA ARG A 17 -16.08 -79.38 -18.89
C ARG A 17 -14.84 -78.63 -18.41
N PRO A 18 -13.64 -79.04 -18.85
CA PRO A 18 -12.40 -78.50 -18.33
C PRO A 18 -12.21 -77.01 -18.65
N SER A 19 -12.88 -76.48 -19.67
CA SER A 19 -12.81 -75.05 -20.07
C SER A 19 -13.74 -74.11 -19.28
N ASP A 20 -14.63 -74.62 -18.44
CA ASP A 20 -15.62 -73.79 -17.76
C ASP A 20 -15.02 -73.02 -16.58
N MET A 21 -15.41 -71.76 -16.43
CA MET A 21 -14.95 -70.88 -15.33
C MET A 21 -15.65 -71.20 -13.99
N TRP A 22 -16.74 -71.96 -14.07
CA TRP A 22 -17.55 -72.41 -12.95
C TRP A 22 -17.72 -73.93 -13.01
N VAL A 23 -17.56 -74.59 -11.87
CA VAL A 23 -17.77 -76.04 -11.72
C VAL A 23 -18.90 -76.32 -10.74
N CYS A 24 -19.54 -77.48 -10.90
CA CYS A 24 -20.59 -77.94 -10.00
C CYS A 24 -20.04 -78.08 -8.57
N GLY A 25 -20.75 -77.56 -7.56
CA GLY A 25 -20.31 -77.64 -6.16
C GLY A 25 -20.20 -79.07 -5.62
N GLN A 26 -20.92 -80.03 -6.21
CA GLN A 26 -20.88 -81.46 -5.86
C GLN A 26 -19.79 -82.24 -6.62
N ALA A 27 -19.01 -81.58 -7.48
CA ALA A 27 -17.92 -82.24 -8.21
C ALA A 27 -16.85 -82.82 -7.27
N CYS A 28 -16.61 -82.19 -6.10
CA CYS A 28 -15.67 -82.70 -5.10
C CYS A 28 -16.16 -83.97 -4.38
N GLU A 29 -17.47 -84.25 -4.41
CA GLU A 29 -18.11 -85.43 -3.81
C GLU A 29 -18.27 -86.57 -4.85
N GLY A 30 -17.69 -86.43 -6.04
CA GLY A 30 -17.69 -87.46 -7.09
C GLY A 30 -19.02 -87.61 -7.85
N THR A 31 -20.01 -86.75 -7.57
CA THR A 31 -21.36 -86.80 -8.17
C THR A 31 -21.71 -85.49 -8.89
N PRO A 32 -20.95 -85.08 -9.93
CA PRO A 32 -21.25 -83.86 -10.67
C PRO A 32 -22.58 -83.98 -11.42
N CYS A 33 -23.36 -82.89 -11.45
CA CYS A 33 -24.59 -82.87 -12.23
C CYS A 33 -24.30 -82.86 -13.75
N ALA A 34 -25.13 -83.54 -14.54
CA ALA A 34 -24.94 -83.65 -15.99
C ALA A 34 -24.99 -82.30 -16.74
N PHE A 35 -25.77 -81.34 -16.21
CA PHE A 35 -26.01 -80.04 -16.85
C PHE A 35 -24.99 -78.96 -16.50
N GLY A 36 -24.25 -79.10 -15.39
CA GLY A 36 -23.30 -78.09 -14.91
C GLY A 36 -23.91 -76.69 -14.62
N PRO A 37 -23.13 -75.78 -14.03
CA PRO A 37 -23.55 -74.38 -13.87
C PRO A 37 -23.55 -73.63 -15.22
N THR A 38 -24.26 -72.51 -15.30
CA THR A 38 -24.14 -71.57 -16.42
C THR A 38 -22.81 -70.81 -16.38
N ALA A 39 -22.46 -70.12 -17.48
CA ALA A 39 -21.32 -69.21 -17.53
C ALA A 39 -21.36 -68.09 -16.45
N LYS A 40 -22.54 -67.79 -15.90
CA LYS A 40 -22.75 -66.81 -14.82
C LYS A 40 -22.70 -67.43 -13.41
N GLY A 41 -22.34 -68.71 -13.27
CA GLY A 41 -22.25 -69.38 -11.98
C GLY A 41 -23.59 -69.78 -11.36
N GLN A 42 -24.65 -69.89 -12.16
CA GLN A 42 -25.98 -70.30 -11.67
C GLN A 42 -26.20 -71.80 -11.89
N CYS A 43 -26.69 -72.49 -10.87
CA CYS A 43 -27.11 -73.88 -11.02
C CYS A 43 -28.37 -73.95 -11.88
N GLN A 44 -28.32 -74.73 -12.97
CA GLN A 44 -29.44 -74.90 -13.90
C GLN A 44 -30.48 -75.91 -13.39
N HIS A 45 -30.18 -76.60 -12.30
CA HIS A 45 -31.06 -77.62 -11.72
C HIS A 45 -32.08 -76.96 -10.79
N ARG A 46 -33.32 -76.77 -11.26
CA ARG A 46 -34.37 -76.09 -10.47
C ARG A 46 -35.56 -76.93 -10.03
N GLN A 47 -35.66 -78.22 -10.34
CA GLN A 47 -36.61 -79.19 -9.77
C GLN A 47 -36.30 -80.56 -10.39
N ALA A 48 -36.04 -81.60 -9.59
CA ALA A 48 -35.53 -82.86 -10.14
C ALA A 48 -36.59 -83.77 -10.79
N CYS A 49 -37.87 -83.36 -10.77
CA CYS A 49 -38.94 -84.04 -11.50
C CYS A 49 -40.12 -83.08 -11.70
N VAL A 50 -40.54 -82.87 -12.95
CA VAL A 50 -41.84 -82.27 -13.29
C VAL A 50 -42.76 -83.42 -13.73
N PRO A 51 -43.75 -83.82 -12.90
CA PRO A 51 -44.65 -84.92 -13.26
C PRO A 51 -45.48 -84.57 -14.49
N LYS A 52 -45.68 -85.53 -15.40
CA LYS A 52 -46.51 -85.32 -16.60
C LYS A 52 -47.90 -85.89 -16.33
N SER A 53 -48.93 -85.05 -16.46
CA SER A 53 -50.33 -85.47 -16.39
C SER A 53 -50.69 -86.27 -17.65
N ASN A 54 -51.38 -87.40 -17.45
CA ASN A 54 -52.04 -88.15 -18.51
C ASN A 54 -53.44 -88.55 -18.02
N GLY A 55 -54.39 -87.62 -18.10
CA GLY A 55 -55.71 -87.76 -17.48
C GLY A 55 -55.67 -87.45 -15.98
N PRO A 56 -56.39 -88.21 -15.12
CA PRO A 56 -56.45 -87.95 -13.67
C PRO A 56 -55.18 -88.37 -12.91
N GLU A 57 -54.23 -89.04 -13.56
CA GLU A 57 -53.00 -89.55 -12.94
C GLU A 57 -51.74 -88.78 -13.39
N PHE A 58 -50.81 -88.59 -12.45
CA PHE A 58 -49.51 -87.98 -12.69
C PHE A 58 -48.41 -89.05 -12.72
N PHE A 59 -47.56 -89.01 -13.75
CA PHE A 59 -46.41 -89.92 -13.85
C PHE A 59 -45.10 -89.21 -13.51
N CYS A 60 -44.30 -89.82 -12.64
CA CYS A 60 -42.95 -89.35 -12.31
C CYS A 60 -42.03 -89.47 -13.55
N GLN A 61 -41.46 -88.33 -13.97
CA GLN A 61 -40.50 -88.25 -15.07
C GLN A 61 -39.05 -88.10 -14.59
N ARG A 62 -38.75 -88.52 -13.36
CA ARG A 62 -37.41 -88.38 -12.79
C ARG A 62 -36.38 -89.09 -13.70
N PRO A 63 -35.34 -88.38 -14.17
CA PRO A 63 -34.36 -88.95 -15.08
C PRO A 63 -33.58 -90.12 -14.47
N LEU A 64 -33.15 -91.07 -15.31
CA LEU A 64 -32.35 -92.23 -14.86
C LEU A 64 -31.04 -91.83 -14.15
N HIS A 65 -30.42 -90.72 -14.53
CA HIS A 65 -29.18 -90.24 -13.93
C HIS A 65 -29.33 -89.71 -12.49
N LEU A 66 -30.57 -89.60 -11.99
CA LEU A 66 -30.92 -89.25 -10.60
C LEU A 66 -31.61 -90.42 -9.89
N SER A 67 -31.22 -91.65 -10.23
CA SER A 67 -31.72 -92.92 -9.66
C SER A 67 -33.11 -93.39 -10.14
N GLY A 68 -33.68 -92.78 -11.18
CA GLY A 68 -34.94 -93.24 -11.79
C GLY A 68 -36.21 -92.85 -11.01
N LYS A 69 -37.34 -93.52 -11.28
CA LYS A 69 -38.67 -93.19 -10.72
C LYS A 69 -38.62 -93.15 -9.18
N CYS A 70 -39.19 -92.10 -8.59
CA CYS A 70 -39.32 -91.99 -7.13
C CYS A 70 -40.16 -93.16 -6.57
N SER A 71 -39.79 -93.68 -5.40
CA SER A 71 -40.55 -94.72 -4.70
C SER A 71 -41.95 -94.26 -4.27
N GLU A 72 -42.12 -92.99 -3.93
CA GLU A 72 -43.39 -92.43 -3.43
C GLU A 72 -44.32 -91.85 -4.52
N GLY A 73 -43.81 -91.62 -5.73
CA GLY A 73 -44.59 -91.00 -6.82
C GLY A 73 -44.90 -89.49 -6.61
N PRO A 74 -45.57 -88.84 -7.58
CA PRO A 74 -46.06 -87.47 -7.43
C PRO A 74 -47.33 -87.39 -6.56
N LEU A 75 -47.50 -86.29 -5.83
CA LEU A 75 -48.71 -85.99 -5.05
C LEU A 75 -49.91 -85.74 -5.97
N GLU A 76 -51.14 -85.84 -5.43
CA GLU A 76 -52.39 -85.60 -6.20
C GLU A 76 -52.47 -84.20 -6.85
N ASN A 77 -51.75 -83.22 -6.30
CA ASN A 77 -51.63 -81.87 -6.86
C ASN A 77 -50.55 -81.73 -7.95
N GLY A 78 -49.89 -82.81 -8.34
CA GLY A 78 -48.83 -82.82 -9.35
C GLY A 78 -47.45 -82.36 -8.86
N ALA A 79 -47.25 -82.15 -7.55
CA ALA A 79 -45.93 -81.82 -6.98
C ALA A 79 -45.12 -83.08 -6.61
N CYS A 80 -43.79 -82.99 -6.67
CA CYS A 80 -42.90 -84.07 -6.20
C CYS A 80 -42.57 -83.85 -4.71
N PRO A 81 -42.73 -84.88 -3.83
CA PRO A 81 -42.50 -84.72 -2.39
C PRO A 81 -41.02 -84.68 -1.98
N ASN A 82 -40.09 -85.00 -2.90
CA ASN A 82 -38.66 -84.98 -2.60
C ASN A 82 -38.08 -83.56 -2.70
N GLU A 83 -37.56 -83.04 -1.58
CA GLU A 83 -36.72 -81.84 -1.57
C GLU A 83 -35.30 -82.16 -2.05
N PHE A 84 -34.77 -81.34 -2.96
CA PHE A 84 -33.43 -81.54 -3.51
C PHE A 84 -32.47 -80.46 -3.00
N PRO A 85 -31.27 -80.83 -2.51
CA PRO A 85 -30.30 -79.86 -2.03
C PRO A 85 -29.84 -78.96 -3.18
N GLN A 86 -29.88 -77.65 -2.97
CA GLN A 86 -29.44 -76.67 -3.95
C GLN A 86 -27.91 -76.74 -4.11
N CYS A 87 -27.44 -77.21 -5.26
CA CYS A 87 -26.02 -77.15 -5.60
C CYS A 87 -25.57 -75.69 -5.75
N LYS A 88 -24.53 -75.28 -4.99
CA LYS A 88 -23.86 -73.97 -5.13
C LYS A 88 -22.61 -74.10 -6.00
N PRO A 89 -22.59 -73.52 -7.22
CA PRO A 89 -21.41 -73.57 -8.09
C PRO A 89 -20.20 -72.88 -7.47
N ARG A 90 -18.99 -73.35 -7.80
CA ARG A 90 -17.72 -72.78 -7.34
C ARG A 90 -16.84 -72.42 -8.55
N HIS A 91 -15.93 -71.47 -8.38
CA HIS A 91 -14.97 -71.12 -9.42
C HIS A 91 -13.99 -72.26 -9.69
N SER A 92 -13.63 -72.46 -10.96
CA SER A 92 -12.63 -73.46 -11.36
C SER A 92 -11.20 -72.99 -11.10
N LEU A 93 -10.23 -73.91 -11.07
CA LEU A 93 -8.81 -73.56 -10.97
C LEU A 93 -8.35 -72.67 -12.13
N LEU A 94 -8.98 -72.78 -13.31
CA LEU A 94 -8.70 -71.91 -14.45
C LEU A 94 -9.12 -70.46 -14.20
N TYR A 95 -10.21 -70.22 -13.46
CA TYR A 95 -10.62 -68.87 -13.07
C TYR A 95 -9.55 -68.19 -12.22
N PHE A 96 -9.06 -68.88 -11.18
CA PHE A 96 -8.00 -68.35 -10.33
C PHE A 96 -6.68 -68.17 -11.09
N ARG A 97 -6.29 -69.12 -11.95
CA ARG A 97 -5.09 -69.00 -12.78
C ARG A 97 -5.16 -67.80 -13.74
N ARG A 98 -6.31 -67.54 -14.37
CA ARG A 98 -6.50 -66.37 -15.25
C ARG A 98 -6.37 -65.05 -14.50
N ILE A 99 -6.89 -64.97 -13.27
CA ILE A 99 -6.73 -63.77 -12.44
C ILE A 99 -5.26 -63.56 -12.06
N VAL A 100 -4.58 -64.60 -11.57
CA VAL A 100 -3.17 -64.51 -11.16
C VAL A 100 -2.26 -64.16 -12.35
N VAL A 101 -2.47 -64.79 -13.51
CA VAL A 101 -1.73 -64.50 -14.74
C VAL A 101 -2.04 -63.09 -15.25
N GLY A 102 -3.30 -62.65 -15.19
CA GLY A 102 -3.68 -61.28 -15.57
C GLY A 102 -3.04 -60.22 -14.68
N LEU A 103 -3.04 -60.43 -13.36
CA LEU A 103 -2.40 -59.53 -12.41
C LEU A 103 -0.89 -59.48 -12.60
N SER A 104 -0.23 -60.63 -12.78
CA SER A 104 1.22 -60.67 -13.01
C SER A 104 1.62 -60.06 -14.36
N ALA A 105 0.83 -60.25 -15.41
CA ALA A 105 1.03 -59.58 -16.69
C ALA A 105 0.83 -58.06 -16.59
N ALA A 106 -0.20 -57.59 -15.88
CA ALA A 106 -0.43 -56.16 -15.65
C ALA A 106 0.69 -55.52 -14.83
N LEU A 107 1.19 -56.21 -13.79
CA LEU A 107 2.28 -55.73 -12.96
C LEU A 107 3.61 -55.69 -13.74
N SER A 108 3.84 -56.69 -14.59
CA SER A 108 5.00 -56.71 -15.49
C SER A 108 4.90 -55.61 -16.55
N LEU A 109 3.71 -55.36 -17.12
CA LEU A 109 3.48 -54.28 -18.07
C LEU A 109 3.68 -52.91 -17.41
N ALA A 110 3.16 -52.72 -16.19
CA ALA A 110 3.36 -51.50 -15.41
C ALA A 110 4.85 -51.27 -15.13
N MET A 111 5.59 -52.31 -14.75
CA MET A 111 7.04 -52.22 -14.54
C MET A 111 7.80 -51.93 -15.83
N CYS A 112 7.44 -52.56 -16.95
CA CYS A 112 8.01 -52.25 -18.24
C CYS A 112 7.68 -50.81 -18.68
N LEU A 113 6.47 -50.32 -18.45
CA LEU A 113 6.08 -48.94 -18.75
C LEU A 113 6.84 -47.93 -17.88
N LEU A 114 7.10 -48.25 -16.61
CA LEU A 114 7.96 -47.45 -15.73
C LEU A 114 9.44 -47.46 -16.18
N LEU A 115 9.92 -48.57 -16.75
CA LEU A 115 11.29 -48.67 -17.26
C LEU A 115 11.45 -48.04 -18.65
N TRP A 116 10.39 -48.02 -19.47
CA TRP A 116 10.38 -47.44 -20.82
C TRP A 116 9.86 -46.01 -20.91
N SER A 117 9.22 -45.46 -19.87
CA SER A 117 9.07 -44.00 -19.73
C SER A 117 10.48 -43.43 -19.67
N GLY A 118 10.89 -42.73 -20.73
CA GLY A 118 12.26 -42.30 -21.05
C GLY A 118 12.92 -41.30 -20.11
N GLU A 119 12.75 -41.46 -18.79
CA GLU A 119 13.29 -40.63 -17.71
C GLU A 119 14.29 -41.39 -16.81
N SER A 120 14.62 -42.66 -17.10
CA SER A 120 15.49 -43.46 -16.24
C SER A 120 17.00 -43.15 -16.33
N THR A 121 17.41 -42.13 -17.09
CA THR A 121 18.80 -41.61 -17.03
C THR A 121 19.05 -40.67 -15.86
N GLU A 122 18.01 -40.06 -15.27
CA GLU A 122 18.16 -39.14 -14.12
C GLU A 122 18.63 -39.83 -12.84
N ALA A 123 18.40 -41.15 -12.71
CA ALA A 123 18.85 -41.93 -11.57
C ALA A 123 20.39 -42.13 -11.52
N ILE A 124 21.11 -41.84 -12.61
CA ILE A 124 22.57 -42.08 -12.73
C ILE A 124 23.32 -40.78 -13.11
N SER A 125 22.65 -39.82 -13.77
CA SER A 125 23.19 -38.48 -14.00
C SER A 125 22.03 -37.48 -13.97
N PRO A 126 21.99 -36.55 -13.01
CA PRO A 126 20.87 -35.63 -12.84
C PRO A 126 20.68 -34.66 -14.03
N GLY A 127 21.62 -34.62 -14.98
CA GLY A 127 21.60 -33.70 -16.12
C GLY A 127 22.61 -32.55 -15.96
N PRO A 128 22.84 -31.75 -17.02
CA PRO A 128 23.76 -30.61 -16.97
C PRO A 128 23.22 -29.46 -16.09
N LEU A 129 24.13 -28.73 -15.44
CA LEU A 129 23.82 -27.53 -14.64
C LEU A 129 23.41 -26.35 -15.52
N THR A 130 22.84 -25.31 -14.91
CA THR A 130 22.61 -24.02 -15.57
C THR A 130 23.95 -23.35 -15.90
N SER A 131 23.95 -22.46 -16.90
CA SER A 131 25.18 -21.78 -17.33
C SER A 131 25.85 -20.95 -16.23
N HIS A 132 25.09 -20.48 -15.24
CA HIS A 132 25.62 -19.69 -14.13
C HIS A 132 26.44 -20.51 -13.13
N HIS A 133 26.13 -21.81 -12.96
CA HIS A 133 26.85 -22.70 -12.05
C HIS A 133 27.64 -23.80 -12.75
N ALA A 134 27.63 -23.86 -14.10
CA ALA A 134 28.39 -24.82 -14.89
C ALA A 134 29.91 -24.50 -15.02
N SER A 135 30.49 -23.72 -14.10
CA SER A 135 31.92 -23.40 -14.13
C SER A 135 32.77 -24.59 -13.65
N SER A 136 34.04 -24.65 -14.09
CA SER A 136 34.96 -25.73 -13.74
C SER A 136 35.26 -25.85 -12.24
N ASP A 137 34.99 -24.78 -11.48
CA ASP A 137 35.31 -24.68 -10.06
C ASP A 137 34.14 -25.13 -9.16
N VAL A 138 32.95 -25.37 -9.74
CA VAL A 138 31.78 -25.86 -9.02
C VAL A 138 31.73 -27.38 -9.13
N THR A 139 31.85 -28.08 -7.99
CA THR A 139 31.74 -29.53 -7.91
C THR A 139 30.41 -29.96 -7.27
N CYS A 140 30.10 -31.26 -7.30
CA CYS A 140 28.89 -31.77 -6.63
C CYS A 140 28.85 -31.41 -5.13
N GLN A 141 30.01 -31.34 -4.46
CA GLN A 141 30.10 -30.95 -3.04
C GLN A 141 29.84 -29.47 -2.80
N SER A 142 29.93 -28.63 -3.84
CA SER A 142 29.58 -27.22 -3.74
C SER A 142 28.09 -27.01 -3.47
N CYS A 143 27.23 -27.96 -3.86
CA CYS A 143 25.77 -27.85 -3.74
C CYS A 143 25.11 -28.98 -2.94
N HIS A 144 25.72 -30.18 -2.89
CA HIS A 144 25.18 -31.33 -2.18
C HIS A 144 26.03 -31.72 -0.98
N THR A 145 25.43 -31.66 0.21
CA THR A 145 26.03 -32.14 1.45
C THR A 145 26.30 -33.64 1.39
N ALA A 146 25.40 -34.41 0.76
CA ALA A 146 25.56 -35.86 0.55
C ALA A 146 26.70 -36.22 -0.43
N ALA A 147 27.24 -35.27 -1.20
CA ALA A 147 28.40 -35.53 -2.06
C ALA A 147 29.73 -35.58 -1.27
N THR A 148 29.71 -35.28 0.03
CA THR A 148 30.85 -35.40 0.94
C THR A 148 30.81 -36.74 1.70
N GLY A 149 31.88 -37.53 1.62
CA GLY A 149 32.03 -38.79 2.38
C GLY A 149 32.22 -40.07 1.56
N ASP A 150 32.44 -41.16 2.28
CA ASP A 150 32.66 -42.52 1.76
C ASP A 150 31.37 -43.08 1.12
N TRP A 151 31.47 -44.07 0.23
CA TRP A 151 30.30 -44.59 -0.51
C TRP A 151 29.19 -45.12 0.42
N THR A 152 29.55 -45.54 1.63
CA THR A 152 28.64 -45.98 2.69
C THR A 152 27.79 -44.84 3.26
N SER A 153 28.36 -43.62 3.41
CA SER A 153 27.57 -42.45 3.82
C SER A 153 26.64 -42.00 2.70
N LYS A 154 27.08 -42.05 1.43
CA LYS A 154 26.26 -41.63 0.26
C LYS A 154 24.94 -42.41 0.08
N VAL A 155 24.85 -43.64 0.59
CA VAL A 155 23.64 -44.49 0.52
C VAL A 155 22.75 -44.34 1.76
N LEU A 156 23.32 -43.95 2.90
CA LEU A 156 22.64 -43.89 4.21
C LEU A 156 22.26 -42.48 4.65
N THR A 157 22.97 -41.45 4.17
CA THR A 157 22.61 -40.04 4.43
C THR A 157 21.66 -39.56 3.35
N HIS A 158 20.37 -39.52 3.66
CA HIS A 158 19.44 -38.66 2.94
C HIS A 158 19.81 -37.21 3.28
N SER A 159 20.45 -36.47 2.35
CA SER A 159 20.52 -35.02 2.49
C SER A 159 19.10 -34.48 2.42
N THR A 160 18.73 -33.66 3.39
CA THR A 160 17.49 -32.90 3.32
C THR A 160 17.70 -31.72 2.37
N PRO A 161 16.73 -31.37 1.51
CA PRO A 161 16.84 -30.22 0.61
C PRO A 161 17.24 -28.90 1.31
N LEU A 162 16.84 -28.71 2.58
CA LEU A 162 17.23 -27.56 3.40
C LEU A 162 18.73 -27.54 3.73
N ASN A 163 19.36 -28.69 3.98
CA ASN A 163 20.80 -28.76 4.24
C ASN A 163 21.62 -28.40 3.00
N ASP A 164 21.18 -28.83 1.82
CA ASP A 164 21.81 -28.47 0.55
C ASP A 164 21.61 -26.96 0.26
N SER A 165 20.44 -26.41 0.60
CA SER A 165 20.13 -24.98 0.47
C SER A 165 21.04 -24.07 1.31
N ALA A 166 21.55 -24.57 2.45
CA ALA A 166 22.54 -23.84 3.25
C ALA A 166 23.88 -23.64 2.52
N LEU A 167 24.21 -24.49 1.53
CA LEU A 167 25.40 -24.32 0.69
C LEU A 167 25.21 -23.18 -0.32
N CYS A 168 24.00 -23.01 -0.87
CA CYS A 168 23.65 -21.88 -1.75
C CYS A 168 23.93 -20.53 -1.05
N MET A 169 23.57 -20.43 0.23
CA MET A 169 23.73 -19.21 1.03
C MET A 169 25.19 -18.85 1.34
N LYS A 170 26.16 -19.75 1.11
CA LYS A 170 27.58 -19.39 1.22
C LYS A 170 28.02 -18.39 0.15
N CYS A 171 27.32 -18.37 -0.99
CA CYS A 171 27.57 -17.43 -2.08
C CYS A 171 26.44 -16.38 -2.19
N HIS A 172 25.18 -16.78 -2.01
CA HIS A 172 23.99 -15.92 -2.12
C HIS A 172 23.68 -15.11 -0.84
N THR A 173 24.68 -14.43 -0.31
CA THR A 173 24.57 -13.67 0.96
C THR A 173 23.62 -12.46 0.88
N GLU A 174 23.26 -12.02 -0.32
CA GLU A 174 22.40 -10.87 -0.60
C GLU A 174 20.90 -11.08 -0.30
N LEU A 175 20.47 -12.31 0.04
CA LEU A 175 19.06 -12.66 0.30
C LEU A 175 18.60 -12.34 1.73
N GLY A 176 19.48 -11.81 2.57
CA GLY A 176 19.15 -11.35 3.93
C GLY A 176 19.08 -12.48 4.96
N GLU A 177 18.43 -12.19 6.10
CA GLU A 177 18.45 -13.05 7.30
C GLU A 177 17.44 -14.21 7.26
N ASN A 178 16.41 -14.12 6.42
CA ASN A 178 15.31 -15.09 6.36
C ASN A 178 15.16 -15.80 5.00
N PRO A 179 16.25 -16.26 4.35
CA PRO A 179 16.22 -16.71 2.95
C PRO A 179 15.35 -17.95 2.72
N PHE A 180 15.12 -18.76 3.75
CA PHE A 180 14.31 -19.98 3.68
C PHE A 180 12.85 -19.76 4.10
N HIS A 181 12.48 -18.54 4.51
CA HIS A 181 11.09 -18.21 4.79
C HIS A 181 10.41 -17.67 3.53
N SER A 182 9.09 -17.86 3.43
CA SER A 182 8.27 -17.32 2.36
C SER A 182 8.54 -15.83 2.16
N HIS A 183 8.89 -15.47 0.93
CA HIS A 183 9.29 -14.12 0.52
C HIS A 183 10.48 -13.49 1.25
N GLY A 184 11.30 -14.24 2.00
CA GLY A 184 12.38 -13.65 2.79
C GLY A 184 11.89 -12.86 4.02
N ILE A 185 10.62 -13.05 4.42
CA ILE A 185 9.98 -12.29 5.50
C ILE A 185 9.89 -13.16 6.75
N ALA A 186 10.19 -12.55 7.91
CA ALA A 186 10.04 -13.19 9.21
C ALA A 186 8.56 -13.48 9.53
N VAL A 187 8.30 -14.56 10.24
CA VAL A 187 6.94 -15.01 10.61
C VAL A 187 6.08 -13.91 11.25
N GLU A 188 6.65 -13.14 12.18
CA GLU A 188 5.93 -12.07 12.91
C GLU A 188 5.47 -10.93 11.98
N ALA A 189 6.28 -10.60 10.97
CA ALA A 189 5.92 -9.61 9.97
C ALA A 189 4.82 -10.13 9.03
N TRP A 190 4.79 -11.44 8.75
CA TRP A 190 3.73 -12.07 7.96
C TRP A 190 2.36 -11.96 8.61
N GLU A 191 2.24 -12.20 9.92
CA GLU A 191 0.97 -12.09 10.65
C GLU A 191 0.36 -10.68 10.55
N THR A 192 1.22 -9.66 10.55
CA THR A 192 0.82 -8.26 10.39
C THR A 192 0.33 -7.96 8.96
N ILE A 193 1.00 -8.52 7.94
CA ILE A 193 0.64 -8.33 6.54
C ILE A 193 -0.64 -9.10 6.18
N SER A 194 -0.78 -10.33 6.66
CA SER A 194 -1.92 -11.20 6.36
C SER A 194 -3.20 -10.77 7.05
N SER A 195 -3.13 -10.23 8.27
CA SER A 195 -4.31 -9.73 9.00
C SER A 195 -4.93 -8.50 8.34
N ALA A 196 -4.15 -7.71 7.60
CA ALA A 196 -4.62 -6.58 6.81
C ALA A 196 -5.26 -6.99 5.47
N ALA A 197 -4.95 -8.17 4.94
CA ALA A 197 -5.40 -8.63 3.62
C ALA A 197 -6.71 -9.45 3.72
N SER A 198 -7.85 -8.77 3.74
CA SER A 198 -9.15 -9.44 3.55
C SER A 198 -9.52 -9.46 2.07
N SER A 199 -9.33 -10.58 1.39
CA SER A 199 -9.81 -10.74 0.01
C SER A 199 -10.83 -11.87 -0.14
N LYS A 200 -11.74 -11.69 -1.13
CA LYS A 200 -12.71 -12.73 -1.51
C LYS A 200 -11.99 -13.81 -2.31
N PRO A 201 -12.23 -15.10 -2.05
CA PRO A 201 -11.57 -16.18 -2.79
C PRO A 201 -11.95 -16.13 -4.28
N GLY A 202 -10.95 -16.14 -5.14
CA GLY A 202 -11.10 -16.33 -6.58
C GLY A 202 -11.34 -17.79 -6.96
N SER A 203 -11.50 -18.07 -8.26
CA SER A 203 -11.60 -19.44 -8.75
C SER A 203 -10.22 -20.10 -8.81
N THR A 204 -9.99 -21.10 -7.97
CA THR A 204 -8.76 -21.90 -7.99
C THR A 204 -8.67 -22.77 -9.26
N PRO A 205 -7.53 -22.81 -9.95
CA PRO A 205 -7.30 -23.77 -11.03
C PRO A 205 -7.47 -25.22 -10.58
N PHE A 206 -8.13 -26.06 -11.40
CA PHE A 206 -8.45 -27.45 -11.06
C PHE A 206 -7.23 -28.29 -10.63
N LEU A 207 -6.11 -28.17 -11.35
CA LEU A 207 -4.87 -28.90 -11.01
C LEU A 207 -4.34 -28.53 -9.62
N LEU A 208 -4.52 -27.27 -9.23
CA LEU A 208 -4.07 -26.77 -7.94
C LEU A 208 -4.94 -27.28 -6.79
N GLN A 209 -6.27 -27.36 -7.00
CA GLN A 209 -7.22 -27.94 -6.05
C GLN A 209 -6.89 -29.40 -5.69
N VAL A 210 -6.46 -30.17 -6.68
CA VAL A 210 -6.03 -31.56 -6.48
C VAL A 210 -4.73 -31.61 -5.67
N SER A 211 -3.77 -30.74 -5.98
CA SER A 211 -2.49 -30.71 -5.26
C SER A 211 -2.60 -30.27 -3.81
N THR A 212 -3.40 -29.23 -3.51
CA THR A 212 -3.57 -28.71 -2.14
C THR A 212 -4.33 -29.66 -1.24
N SER A 213 -5.19 -30.52 -1.79
CA SER A 213 -5.87 -31.57 -1.01
C SER A 213 -4.92 -32.65 -0.49
N LEU A 214 -3.69 -32.71 -1.01
CA LEU A 214 -2.68 -33.73 -0.69
C LEU A 214 -1.49 -33.18 0.11
N THR A 215 -1.41 -31.87 0.32
CA THR A 215 -0.27 -31.20 0.97
C THR A 215 -0.74 -30.36 2.15
N ASP A 216 0.01 -30.40 3.25
CA ASP A 216 -0.25 -29.54 4.41
C ASP A 216 0.31 -28.13 4.17
N HIS A 217 -0.53 -27.11 4.30
CA HIS A 217 -0.19 -25.70 4.05
C HIS A 217 0.19 -25.01 5.36
N ASP A 218 1.43 -25.19 5.81
CA ASP A 218 1.96 -24.47 6.96
C ASP A 218 2.79 -23.25 6.51
N SER A 219 2.30 -22.05 6.82
CA SER A 219 2.97 -20.77 6.53
C SER A 219 4.26 -20.55 7.33
N HIS A 220 4.51 -21.32 8.39
CA HIS A 220 5.71 -21.25 9.21
C HIS A 220 6.83 -22.19 8.74
N LYS A 221 6.58 -22.96 7.68
CA LYS A 221 7.53 -23.93 7.16
C LYS A 221 8.68 -23.24 6.40
N GLN A 222 9.90 -23.72 6.63
CA GLN A 222 11.05 -23.33 5.83
C GLN A 222 11.04 -24.07 4.48
N HIS A 223 11.33 -23.34 3.42
CA HIS A 223 11.39 -23.83 2.05
C HIS A 223 12.84 -23.96 1.59
N ALA A 224 13.20 -25.11 1.02
CA ALA A 224 14.48 -25.30 0.38
C ALA A 224 14.54 -24.52 -0.95
N CYS A 225 15.71 -23.98 -1.30
CA CYS A 225 15.90 -23.25 -2.55
C CYS A 225 15.50 -24.10 -3.76
N SER A 226 15.79 -25.41 -3.72
CA SER A 226 15.48 -26.37 -4.77
C SER A 226 13.99 -26.64 -4.99
N GLU A 227 13.11 -26.22 -4.06
CA GLU A 227 11.66 -26.31 -4.27
C GLU A 227 11.20 -25.37 -5.40
N CYS A 228 11.89 -24.24 -5.59
CA CYS A 228 11.60 -23.26 -6.63
C CYS A 228 12.68 -23.20 -7.71
N HIS A 229 13.95 -23.32 -7.32
CA HIS A 229 15.12 -23.17 -8.19
C HIS A 229 15.73 -24.53 -8.53
N GLN A 230 15.45 -25.06 -9.72
CA GLN A 230 15.93 -26.37 -10.15
C GLN A 230 17.12 -26.23 -11.10
N GLU A 231 18.27 -26.78 -10.72
CA GLU A 231 19.55 -26.49 -11.38
C GLU A 231 19.85 -27.42 -12.59
N HIS A 232 19.43 -28.68 -12.54
CA HIS A 232 19.87 -29.71 -13.49
C HIS A 232 19.09 -29.80 -14.81
N HIS A 233 18.40 -28.73 -15.20
CA HIS A 233 17.63 -28.66 -16.45
C HIS A 233 18.43 -28.13 -17.65
N GLY A 234 19.75 -28.02 -17.48
CA GLY A 234 20.70 -27.65 -18.52
C GLY A 234 20.99 -26.16 -18.65
N ALA A 235 22.01 -25.86 -19.45
CA ALA A 235 22.67 -24.55 -19.47
C ALA A 235 21.77 -23.35 -19.80
N LYS A 236 20.65 -23.59 -20.51
CA LYS A 236 19.68 -22.58 -20.95
C LYS A 236 18.45 -22.46 -20.05
N HIS A 237 18.38 -23.24 -18.97
CA HIS A 237 17.26 -23.17 -18.05
C HIS A 237 17.30 -21.85 -17.26
N ASP A 238 16.19 -21.13 -17.25
CA ASP A 238 16.01 -19.95 -16.40
C ASP A 238 15.44 -20.39 -15.06
N MET A 239 16.32 -20.55 -14.08
CA MET A 239 15.96 -21.00 -12.73
C MET A 239 15.20 -19.95 -11.93
N VAL A 240 15.16 -18.68 -12.37
CA VAL A 240 14.56 -17.58 -11.61
C VAL A 240 13.11 -17.33 -12.06
N SER A 241 12.78 -17.65 -13.31
CA SER A 241 11.42 -17.55 -13.85
C SER A 241 10.49 -18.59 -13.23
N MET A 242 9.39 -18.14 -12.63
CA MET A 242 8.32 -19.00 -12.10
C MET A 242 6.99 -18.73 -12.79
N THR A 243 6.16 -19.76 -12.90
CA THR A 243 4.77 -19.64 -13.38
C THR A 243 3.84 -19.22 -12.26
N ASN A 244 2.69 -18.64 -12.61
CA ASN A 244 1.66 -18.28 -11.64
C ASN A 244 1.24 -19.47 -10.77
N ASN A 245 1.04 -20.66 -11.36
CA ASN A 245 0.66 -21.85 -10.60
C ASN A 245 1.71 -22.27 -9.56
N GLN A 246 3.00 -22.08 -9.83
CA GLN A 246 4.07 -22.33 -8.85
C GLN A 246 4.03 -21.32 -7.70
N CYS A 247 3.62 -20.07 -7.92
CA CYS A 247 3.37 -19.14 -6.81
C CYS A 247 2.11 -19.55 -6.04
N GLN A 248 1.03 -19.87 -6.76
CA GLN A 248 -0.26 -20.21 -6.17
C GLN A 248 -0.22 -21.50 -5.34
N SER A 249 0.73 -22.41 -5.57
CA SER A 249 0.84 -23.65 -4.80
C SER A 249 1.06 -23.43 -3.30
N CYS A 250 1.66 -22.31 -2.90
CA CYS A 250 1.86 -21.97 -1.48
C CYS A 250 0.87 -20.92 -0.96
N HIS A 251 0.22 -20.15 -1.86
CA HIS A 251 -0.74 -19.13 -1.45
C HIS A 251 -2.04 -19.76 -0.92
N GLN A 252 -2.51 -19.29 0.24
CA GLN A 252 -3.77 -19.78 0.86
C GLN A 252 -5.00 -19.33 0.06
N GLN A 253 -4.99 -18.11 -0.46
CA GLN A 253 -6.06 -17.57 -1.31
C GLN A 253 -5.62 -17.69 -2.77
N GLN A 254 -6.06 -18.78 -3.39
CA GLN A 254 -5.64 -19.13 -4.74
C GLN A 254 -6.55 -18.50 -5.80
N PHE A 255 -5.96 -18.13 -6.94
CA PHE A 255 -6.69 -17.60 -8.09
C PHE A 255 -6.04 -18.03 -9.41
N ALA A 256 -6.77 -17.86 -10.51
CA ALA A 256 -6.37 -18.37 -11.82
C ALA A 256 -5.39 -17.46 -12.57
N SER A 257 -5.60 -16.15 -12.50
CA SER A 257 -4.75 -15.13 -13.15
C SER A 257 -4.92 -13.77 -12.48
N PHE A 258 -4.09 -12.80 -12.86
CA PHE A 258 -4.24 -11.42 -12.39
C PHE A 258 -5.65 -10.86 -12.68
N GLU A 259 -6.17 -11.09 -13.89
CA GLU A 259 -7.52 -10.68 -14.29
C GLU A 259 -8.63 -11.44 -13.53
N HIS A 260 -8.39 -12.72 -13.23
CA HIS A 260 -9.39 -13.62 -12.66
C HIS A 260 -9.00 -14.08 -11.25
N GLY A 261 -9.29 -13.21 -10.27
CA GLY A 261 -9.27 -13.53 -8.85
C GLY A 261 -8.13 -12.88 -8.03
N HIS A 262 -7.30 -12.02 -8.63
CA HIS A 262 -6.42 -11.15 -7.84
C HIS A 262 -7.23 -10.11 -7.06
N PRO A 263 -6.85 -9.77 -5.81
CA PRO A 263 -7.52 -8.72 -5.03
C PRO A 263 -7.35 -7.33 -5.65
N GLU A 264 -8.29 -6.42 -5.34
CA GLU A 264 -8.14 -5.00 -5.70
C GLU A 264 -6.98 -4.36 -4.92
N PHE A 265 -6.39 -3.29 -5.45
CA PHE A 265 -5.31 -2.59 -4.77
C PHE A 265 -5.84 -1.81 -3.56
N ASP A 266 -5.54 -2.27 -2.36
CA ASP A 266 -5.89 -1.54 -1.14
C ASP A 266 -4.78 -0.51 -0.84
N ARG A 267 -4.91 0.67 -1.47
CA ARG A 267 -4.03 1.80 -1.18
C ARG A 267 -4.86 3.03 -0.90
N THR A 268 -4.95 3.38 0.37
CA THR A 268 -5.29 4.75 0.75
C THR A 268 -4.16 5.65 0.24
N PRO A 269 -4.45 6.68 -0.58
CA PRO A 269 -3.42 7.57 -1.06
C PRO A 269 -2.73 8.24 0.14
N PRO A 270 -1.40 8.37 0.15
CA PRO A 270 -0.72 9.11 1.20
C PRO A 270 -1.32 10.52 1.24
N GLN A 271 -1.68 10.98 2.43
CA GLN A 271 -2.22 12.32 2.62
C GLN A 271 -1.23 13.34 2.01
N GLY A 272 -1.73 14.15 1.08
CA GLY A 272 -0.91 15.12 0.37
C GLY A 272 -0.37 16.19 1.31
N SER A 273 0.90 16.54 1.17
CA SER A 273 1.53 17.69 1.83
C SER A 273 0.94 19.03 1.37
N ILE A 274 0.44 19.05 0.13
CA ILE A 274 -0.09 20.22 -0.55
C ILE A 274 -1.56 19.98 -0.89
N ARG A 275 -2.39 20.95 -0.52
CA ARG A 275 -3.80 21.11 -0.88
C ARG A 275 -3.93 21.45 -2.36
N PHE A 276 -3.77 20.44 -3.19
CA PHE A 276 -3.89 20.55 -4.64
C PHE A 276 -4.87 19.50 -5.16
N ASP A 277 -5.94 19.96 -5.81
CA ASP A 277 -6.91 19.08 -6.46
C ASP A 277 -6.69 19.12 -7.99
N HIS A 278 -6.27 18.00 -8.56
CA HIS A 278 -5.98 17.88 -9.98
C HIS A 278 -7.21 18.11 -10.86
N ALA A 279 -8.40 17.63 -10.44
CA ALA A 279 -9.62 17.81 -11.20
C ALA A 279 -10.00 19.29 -11.25
N ALA A 280 -9.87 20.03 -10.14
CA ALA A 280 -10.12 21.47 -10.10
C ALA A 280 -9.16 22.26 -11.03
N HIS A 281 -7.87 21.93 -11.02
CA HIS A 281 -6.91 22.62 -11.88
C HIS A 281 -7.12 22.30 -13.36
N PHE A 282 -7.18 21.03 -13.74
CA PHE A 282 -7.27 20.63 -15.15
C PHE A 282 -8.65 20.84 -15.77
N LYS A 283 -9.76 20.70 -15.02
CA LYS A 283 -11.11 20.79 -15.57
C LYS A 283 -11.76 22.17 -15.44
N ARG A 284 -11.16 23.09 -14.67
CA ARG A 284 -11.70 24.43 -14.44
C ARG A 284 -10.65 25.52 -14.61
N TYR A 285 -9.63 25.55 -13.76
CA TYR A 285 -8.71 26.71 -13.74
C TYR A 285 -7.84 26.83 -14.99
N PHE A 286 -7.35 25.70 -15.54
CA PHE A 286 -6.51 25.67 -16.74
C PHE A 286 -7.32 25.72 -18.05
N LEU A 287 -8.64 25.50 -18.00
CA LEU A 287 -9.51 25.56 -19.17
C LEU A 287 -10.29 26.87 -19.24
N ASP A 288 -11.07 27.17 -18.21
CA ASP A 288 -12.05 28.26 -18.22
C ASP A 288 -11.42 29.59 -17.79
N ASP A 289 -10.49 29.56 -16.83
CA ASP A 289 -9.93 30.77 -16.21
C ASP A 289 -8.49 31.09 -16.68
N ALA A 290 -7.87 30.24 -17.49
CA ALA A 290 -6.44 30.35 -17.83
C ALA A 290 -6.07 31.70 -18.45
N ASN A 291 -6.82 32.17 -19.45
CA ASN A 291 -6.54 33.45 -20.12
C ASN A 291 -6.68 34.66 -19.16
N ARG A 292 -7.53 34.54 -18.14
CA ARG A 292 -7.70 35.58 -17.12
C ARG A 292 -6.56 35.55 -16.09
N LEU A 293 -6.16 34.35 -15.68
CA LEU A 293 -5.16 34.14 -14.62
C LEU A 293 -3.71 34.25 -15.14
N MET A 294 -3.48 33.91 -16.40
CA MET A 294 -2.19 33.87 -17.08
C MET A 294 -2.29 34.52 -18.48
N PRO A 295 -2.46 35.85 -18.58
CA PRO A 295 -2.62 36.52 -19.88
C PRO A 295 -1.40 36.34 -20.80
N ASP A 296 -0.20 36.18 -20.22
CA ASP A 296 1.07 36.11 -20.94
C ASP A 296 1.71 34.71 -20.95
N ALA A 297 1.02 33.68 -20.45
CA ALA A 297 1.56 32.34 -20.31
C ALA A 297 0.52 31.26 -20.60
N LEU A 298 0.98 30.09 -21.07
CA LEU A 298 0.12 28.94 -21.35
C LEU A 298 -0.07 28.10 -20.09
N ALA A 299 -1.33 27.73 -19.80
CA ALA A 299 -1.61 26.80 -18.73
C ALA A 299 -0.99 25.43 -19.01
N PRO A 300 -0.50 24.71 -17.98
CA PRO A 300 -0.01 23.35 -18.13
C PRO A 300 -1.08 22.45 -18.75
N THR A 301 -0.72 21.75 -19.82
CA THR A 301 -1.63 20.82 -20.51
C THR A 301 -1.33 19.36 -20.20
N ASP A 302 -0.27 19.09 -19.42
CA ASP A 302 0.17 17.74 -19.13
C ASP A 302 0.71 17.53 -17.73
N CYS A 303 0.77 16.25 -17.35
CA CYS A 303 1.24 15.83 -16.06
C CYS A 303 2.75 16.07 -15.89
N GLN A 304 3.54 16.10 -16.97
CA GLN A 304 5.01 16.22 -16.93
C GLN A 304 5.48 17.66 -16.67
N ALA A 305 4.61 18.63 -16.90
CA ALA A 305 4.79 20.02 -16.49
C ALA A 305 4.98 20.15 -14.97
N CYS A 306 4.35 19.25 -14.18
CA CYS A 306 4.46 19.23 -12.73
C CYS A 306 5.24 18.02 -12.19
N HIS A 307 5.13 16.87 -12.84
CA HIS A 307 5.76 15.64 -12.41
C HIS A 307 6.99 15.28 -13.22
N VAL A 308 7.99 14.74 -12.54
CA VAL A 308 9.20 14.20 -13.16
C VAL A 308 9.44 12.80 -12.64
N ALA A 309 9.80 11.86 -13.52
CA ALA A 309 10.16 10.52 -13.08
C ALA A 309 11.45 10.57 -12.24
N SER A 310 11.56 9.72 -11.21
CA SER A 310 12.82 9.48 -10.52
C SER A 310 13.87 8.91 -11.48
N ASP A 311 15.15 8.92 -11.09
CA ASP A 311 16.25 8.42 -11.93
C ASP A 311 16.04 6.96 -12.38
N ASP A 312 15.53 6.12 -11.48
CA ASP A 312 15.17 4.72 -11.74
C ASP A 312 13.76 4.56 -12.34
N ARG A 313 13.05 5.68 -12.55
CA ARG A 313 11.67 5.77 -13.05
C ARG A 313 10.68 4.90 -12.27
N SER A 314 10.99 4.54 -11.03
CA SER A 314 10.08 3.79 -10.17
C SER A 314 8.96 4.70 -9.64
N ASN A 315 9.26 5.98 -9.48
CA ASN A 315 8.40 6.95 -8.82
C ASN A 315 8.20 8.20 -9.67
N MET A 316 7.09 8.90 -9.43
CA MET A 316 6.85 10.24 -9.94
C MET A 316 7.09 11.24 -8.82
N LEU A 317 8.10 12.08 -8.99
CA LEU A 317 8.41 13.22 -8.14
C LEU A 317 7.62 14.45 -8.61
N THR A 318 7.52 15.45 -7.75
CA THR A 318 6.98 16.77 -8.09
C THR A 318 8.12 17.76 -8.29
N ARG A 319 8.01 18.65 -9.26
CA ARG A 319 8.94 19.77 -9.44
C ARG A 319 8.77 20.81 -8.32
N GLY A 320 9.70 21.75 -8.25
CA GLY A 320 9.66 22.86 -7.29
C GLY A 320 8.59 23.90 -7.63
N PHE A 321 8.28 24.76 -6.66
CA PHE A 321 7.28 25.83 -6.78
C PHE A 321 7.58 26.75 -7.99
N GLU A 322 8.84 27.11 -8.20
CA GLU A 322 9.29 28.02 -9.25
C GLU A 322 8.94 27.50 -10.65
N GLN A 323 8.91 26.17 -10.82
CA GLN A 323 8.66 25.51 -12.10
C GLN A 323 7.18 25.25 -12.37
N MET A 324 6.35 25.09 -11.32
CA MET A 324 4.97 24.62 -11.47
C MET A 324 3.91 25.66 -11.11
N CYS A 325 4.17 26.46 -10.07
CA CYS A 325 3.15 27.28 -9.42
C CYS A 325 3.38 28.77 -9.64
N SER A 326 4.63 29.20 -9.76
CA SER A 326 5.04 30.61 -9.76
C SER A 326 4.34 31.43 -10.86
N ALA A 327 4.14 30.84 -12.05
CA ALA A 327 3.51 31.53 -13.18
C ALA A 327 2.08 32.04 -12.86
N CYS A 328 1.36 31.39 -11.93
CA CYS A 328 0.02 31.81 -11.49
C CYS A 328 0.01 32.41 -10.09
N HIS A 329 0.72 31.79 -9.14
CA HIS A 329 0.56 32.04 -7.71
C HIS A 329 1.64 32.94 -7.12
N GLU A 330 2.72 33.27 -7.84
CA GLU A 330 3.78 34.15 -7.33
C GLU A 330 3.24 35.54 -6.99
N ARG A 331 2.31 36.06 -7.82
CA ARG A 331 1.67 37.35 -7.58
C ARG A 331 0.87 37.35 -6.29
N ASP A 332 0.10 36.28 -6.05
CA ASP A 332 -0.71 36.13 -4.83
C ASP A 332 0.18 35.92 -3.59
N ILE A 333 1.35 35.31 -3.72
CA ILE A 333 2.28 35.14 -2.59
C ILE A 333 2.98 36.47 -2.25
N LYS A 334 3.44 37.20 -3.27
CA LYS A 334 4.11 38.50 -3.09
C LYS A 334 3.15 39.62 -2.71
N ASP A 335 1.88 39.49 -3.09
CA ASP A 335 0.77 40.34 -2.68
C ASP A 335 1.11 41.84 -2.77
N ARG A 336 1.54 42.29 -3.96
CA ARG A 336 2.06 43.65 -4.17
C ARG A 336 1.06 44.76 -3.81
N ASP A 337 -0.23 44.42 -3.84
CA ASP A 337 -1.33 45.30 -3.51
C ASP A 337 -1.57 45.39 -1.98
N TYR A 338 -0.87 44.57 -1.17
CA TYR A 338 -0.91 44.59 0.29
C TYR A 338 0.21 45.47 0.88
N PRO A 339 -0.11 46.35 1.84
CA PRO A 339 0.86 47.21 2.51
C PRO A 339 1.74 46.44 3.50
N GLY A 340 1.78 45.12 3.50
CA GLY A 340 2.60 44.37 4.46
C GLY A 340 2.03 44.37 5.88
N ILE A 341 2.58 43.47 6.69
CA ILE A 341 2.19 43.23 8.09
C ILE A 341 2.80 44.34 8.94
N ALA A 342 2.02 45.07 9.72
CA ALA A 342 2.56 46.03 10.67
C ALA A 342 3.09 45.28 11.91
N PHE A 343 4.33 45.58 12.29
CA PHE A 343 4.92 45.05 13.53
C PHE A 343 5.09 46.12 14.60
N PHE A 344 5.16 47.39 14.19
CA PHE A 344 5.26 48.55 15.07
C PHE A 344 4.54 49.72 14.41
N GLN A 345 3.73 50.46 15.15
CA GLN A 345 3.02 51.64 14.64
C GLN A 345 2.77 52.63 15.76
N LEU A 346 3.01 53.90 15.48
CA LEU A 346 2.73 54.97 16.45
C LEU A 346 1.24 55.32 16.43
N PRO A 347 0.51 55.19 17.56
CA PRO A 347 -0.85 55.69 17.67
C PRO A 347 -0.86 57.22 17.77
N ALA A 348 -2.05 57.80 17.95
CA ALA A 348 -2.14 59.18 18.42
C ALA A 348 -1.41 59.27 19.78
N PRO A 349 -0.65 60.35 20.04
CA PRO A 349 0.00 60.50 21.32
C PRO A 349 -1.05 60.67 22.43
N ALA A 350 -0.89 59.89 23.51
CA ALA A 350 -1.66 60.00 24.74
C ALA A 350 -0.71 60.37 25.90
N GLY A 351 -1.21 61.14 26.88
CA GLY A 351 -0.46 61.58 28.06
C GLY A 351 -0.16 63.09 28.10
N ASP A 352 0.33 63.56 29.25
CA ASP A 352 0.83 64.93 29.46
C ASP A 352 2.36 64.96 29.29
N GLU A 353 2.93 66.05 28.77
CA GLU A 353 4.38 66.23 28.58
C GLU A 353 5.05 65.07 27.81
N ILE A 354 4.51 64.76 26.64
CA ILE A 354 4.89 63.62 25.80
C ILE A 354 6.28 63.77 25.12
N GLY A 355 6.92 64.94 25.17
CA GLY A 355 8.17 65.25 24.46
C GLY A 355 7.99 65.37 22.94
N GLU A 356 9.06 65.15 22.17
CA GLU A 356 9.00 65.11 20.70
C GLU A 356 8.02 64.04 20.22
N TRP A 357 7.08 64.39 19.33
CA TRP A 357 6.22 63.40 18.69
C TRP A 357 6.07 63.69 17.19
N PRO A 358 6.19 62.69 16.31
CA PRO A 358 6.02 62.86 14.87
C PRO A 358 4.55 63.14 14.52
N THR A 359 4.32 64.03 13.56
CA THR A 359 2.97 64.27 13.02
C THR A 359 2.82 63.62 11.66
N ALA A 360 1.76 62.83 11.46
CA ALA A 360 1.41 62.22 10.18
C ALA A 360 -0.07 62.45 9.84
N GLN A 361 -0.40 62.37 8.55
CA GLN A 361 -1.68 62.85 7.99
C GLN A 361 -2.90 61.97 8.36
N GLN A 362 -2.70 60.80 9.00
CA GLN A 362 -3.74 59.79 9.27
C GLN A 362 -3.70 59.18 10.70
N SER A 363 -3.06 59.80 11.71
CA SER A 363 -2.80 59.14 13.01
C SER A 363 -4.01 59.00 13.98
N THR A 364 -5.24 59.32 13.57
CA THR A 364 -6.41 59.26 14.46
C THR A 364 -7.14 57.92 14.35
N GLY A 365 -7.26 57.17 15.46
CA GLY A 365 -8.04 55.93 15.53
C GLY A 365 -7.31 54.68 14.99
N ILE A 366 -5.99 54.69 14.98
CA ILE A 366 -5.16 53.56 14.56
C ILE A 366 -4.82 52.70 15.78
N GLU A 367 -5.24 51.43 15.76
CA GLU A 367 -4.82 50.44 16.77
C GLU A 367 -3.34 50.06 16.63
N ILE A 368 -2.65 49.85 17.76
CA ILE A 368 -1.29 49.33 17.79
C ILE A 368 -1.23 47.85 17.29
N PRO A 369 -0.21 47.46 16.50
CA PRO A 369 -0.11 46.09 15.97
C PRO A 369 0.12 45.05 17.07
N GLY A 370 -0.34 43.82 16.86
CA GLY A 370 -0.26 42.77 17.87
C GLY A 370 1.16 42.43 18.35
N PHE A 371 2.19 42.49 17.48
CA PHE A 371 3.57 42.28 17.92
C PHE A 371 4.04 43.38 18.88
N MET A 372 3.67 44.62 18.60
CA MET A 372 3.94 45.75 19.49
C MET A 372 3.19 45.61 20.81
N ARG A 373 1.95 45.11 20.80
CA ARG A 373 1.20 44.79 22.03
C ARG A 373 1.94 43.77 22.90
N LEU A 374 2.45 42.69 22.29
CA LEU A 374 3.25 41.68 23.00
C LEU A 374 4.52 42.27 23.64
N LEU A 375 5.13 43.27 23.01
CA LEU A 375 6.32 43.94 23.55
C LEU A 375 5.99 44.93 24.68
N LEU A 376 4.78 45.51 24.66
CA LEU A 376 4.30 46.45 25.66
C LEU A 376 3.55 45.76 26.82
N ASP A 377 3.34 44.44 26.75
CA ASP A 377 2.45 43.71 27.67
C ASP A 377 1.03 44.30 27.72
N ALA A 378 0.56 44.81 26.57
CA ALA A 378 -0.76 45.43 26.43
C ALA A 378 -1.86 44.38 26.16
N PRO A 379 -3.04 44.49 26.79
CA PRO A 379 -4.12 43.51 26.64
C PRO A 379 -4.70 43.46 25.21
N SER A 380 -5.19 42.28 24.81
CA SER A 380 -5.89 42.08 23.52
C SER A 380 -7.32 42.66 23.52
N GLY A 381 -7.82 43.00 22.32
CA GLY A 381 -9.00 43.85 22.09
C GLY A 381 -10.32 43.47 22.80
N ASP A 382 -11.14 44.52 22.98
CA ASP A 382 -12.46 44.67 23.65
C ASP A 382 -12.43 45.10 25.13
N SER A 383 -11.25 45.36 25.69
CA SER A 383 -11.16 46.06 26.98
C SER A 383 -11.14 47.57 26.79
N ASN A 384 -11.99 48.27 27.51
CA ASN A 384 -12.14 49.74 27.55
C ASN A 384 -10.92 50.43 28.23
N GLN A 385 -9.71 49.88 28.05
CA GLN A 385 -8.47 50.33 28.68
C GLN A 385 -7.74 51.33 27.79
N SER A 386 -7.01 52.25 28.43
CA SER A 386 -6.33 53.36 27.76
C SER A 386 -5.27 52.84 26.79
N GLU A 387 -5.16 53.50 25.64
CA GLU A 387 -4.00 53.37 24.74
C GLU A 387 -2.69 53.51 25.54
N PRO A 388 -1.61 52.79 25.18
CA PRO A 388 -0.35 52.89 25.90
C PRO A 388 0.15 54.33 25.94
N ASP A 389 0.76 54.71 27.06
CA ASP A 389 1.32 56.05 27.24
C ASP A 389 2.40 56.29 26.17
N ALA A 390 2.47 57.52 25.63
CA ALA A 390 3.45 57.91 24.61
C ALA A 390 4.88 57.52 25.02
N TRP A 391 5.13 57.58 26.33
CA TRP A 391 6.42 57.26 26.89
C TRP A 391 6.73 55.77 27.03
N GLU A 392 5.74 54.89 27.20
CA GLU A 392 5.97 53.44 27.18
C GLU A 392 6.50 53.02 25.81
N ILE A 393 5.96 53.64 24.75
CA ILE A 393 6.41 53.45 23.37
C ILE A 393 7.84 53.98 23.17
N LYS A 394 8.13 55.18 23.69
CA LYS A 394 9.47 55.77 23.63
C LYS A 394 10.52 54.93 24.36
N GLU A 395 10.21 54.46 25.56
CA GLU A 395 11.10 53.60 26.34
C GLU A 395 11.32 52.25 25.64
N LEU A 396 10.27 51.63 25.10
CA LEU A 396 10.41 50.41 24.30
C LEU A 396 11.34 50.62 23.10
N LEU A 397 11.11 51.68 22.31
CA LEU A 397 11.94 51.98 21.14
C LEU A 397 13.38 52.31 21.54
N HIS A 398 13.58 53.03 22.64
CA HIS A 398 14.90 53.36 23.19
C HIS A 398 15.67 52.10 23.59
N ASP A 399 15.03 51.19 24.33
CA ASP A 399 15.63 49.94 24.77
C ASP A 399 16.00 49.06 23.57
N ILE A 400 15.13 48.95 22.57
CA ILE A 400 15.40 48.18 21.33
C ILE A 400 16.58 48.79 20.55
N VAL A 401 16.63 50.11 20.36
CA VAL A 401 17.71 50.76 19.61
C VAL A 401 19.05 50.64 20.35
N ARG A 402 19.04 50.65 21.69
CA ARG A 402 20.26 50.56 22.51
C ARG A 402 20.79 49.14 22.66
N HIS A 403 19.89 48.18 22.88
CA HIS A 403 20.24 46.82 23.27
C HIS A 403 19.97 45.77 22.20
N GLY A 404 19.24 46.10 21.14
CA GLY A 404 18.97 45.22 20.00
C GLY A 404 18.07 44.03 20.37
N GLN A 405 18.41 42.85 19.85
CA GLN A 405 17.62 41.62 20.05
C GLN A 405 17.42 41.25 21.53
N PRO A 406 18.43 41.38 22.42
CA PRO A 406 18.22 41.21 23.86
C PRO A 406 17.04 41.97 24.46
N ALA A 407 16.76 43.21 24.04
CA ALA A 407 15.61 43.97 24.55
C ALA A 407 14.27 43.36 24.12
N ILE A 408 14.20 42.89 22.87
CA ILE A 408 13.01 42.18 22.35
C ILE A 408 12.83 40.86 23.12
N ASP A 409 13.90 40.09 23.30
CA ASP A 409 13.87 38.80 24.00
C ASP A 409 13.48 38.96 25.49
N GLU A 410 13.93 40.04 26.14
CA GLU A 410 13.56 40.37 27.51
C GLU A 410 12.07 40.69 27.63
N LYS A 411 11.53 41.55 26.75
CA LYS A 411 10.10 41.92 26.75
C LYS A 411 9.19 40.73 26.46
N LEU A 412 9.56 39.87 25.51
CA LEU A 412 8.76 38.68 25.18
C LEU A 412 8.88 37.55 26.20
N GLY A 413 9.95 37.55 27.00
CA GLY A 413 10.21 36.49 27.99
C GLY A 413 10.43 35.10 27.36
N ASN A 414 10.67 34.10 28.22
CA ASN A 414 11.09 32.76 27.75
C ASN A 414 10.07 32.02 26.89
N ASN A 415 8.77 32.31 27.05
CA ASN A 415 7.70 31.61 26.34
C ASN A 415 7.46 32.18 24.93
N LEU A 416 7.72 33.48 24.72
CA LEU A 416 7.44 34.15 23.45
C LEU A 416 8.70 34.67 22.74
N LYS A 417 9.91 34.59 23.33
CA LYS A 417 11.17 35.05 22.70
C LYS A 417 11.38 34.51 21.28
N ALA A 418 10.90 33.30 20.99
CA ALA A 418 10.99 32.72 19.66
C ALA A 418 10.29 33.60 18.60
N PHE A 419 9.22 34.32 18.92
CA PHE A 419 8.54 35.24 18.00
C PHE A 419 9.37 36.49 17.68
N GLY A 420 10.25 36.90 18.59
CA GLY A 420 11.17 38.03 18.38
C GLY A 420 12.44 37.64 17.63
N GLN A 421 12.83 36.37 17.65
CA GLN A 421 14.04 35.84 17.00
C GLN A 421 13.77 35.56 15.51
N ILE A 422 13.65 36.63 14.73
CA ILE A 422 13.35 36.61 13.30
C ILE A 422 14.57 36.98 12.44
N GLU A 423 14.73 36.27 11.33
CA GLU A 423 15.74 36.56 10.31
C GLU A 423 15.06 36.79 8.94
N PRO A 424 15.25 37.97 8.29
CA PRO A 424 16.03 39.12 8.75
C PRO A 424 15.37 39.85 9.94
N SER A 425 16.18 40.49 10.79
CA SER A 425 15.71 41.20 11.99
C SER A 425 14.97 42.51 11.66
N ILE A 426 13.98 42.86 12.49
CA ILE A 426 13.24 44.14 12.45
C ILE A 426 14.07 45.34 12.95
N ILE A 427 15.12 45.09 13.73
CA ILE A 427 15.90 46.12 14.45
C ILE A 427 16.43 47.22 13.51
N PRO A 428 17.02 46.94 12.33
CA PRO A 428 17.48 47.99 11.44
C PRO A 428 16.36 48.94 10.98
N ALA A 429 15.15 48.42 10.78
CA ALA A 429 13.99 49.24 10.41
C ALA A 429 13.49 50.07 11.58
N LEU A 430 13.52 49.55 12.82
CA LEU A 430 13.21 50.32 14.02
C LEU A 430 14.25 51.40 14.32
N MET A 431 15.53 51.13 14.07
CA MET A 431 16.59 52.15 14.18
C MET A 431 16.39 53.27 13.16
N HIS A 432 16.07 52.93 11.91
CA HIS A 432 15.75 53.92 10.89
C HIS A 432 14.50 54.74 11.27
N ALA A 433 13.45 54.06 11.76
CA ALA A 433 12.25 54.71 12.24
C ALA A 433 12.54 55.67 13.41
N GLN A 434 13.34 55.25 14.39
CA GLN A 434 13.75 56.10 15.52
C GLN A 434 14.51 57.34 15.06
N GLN A 435 15.47 57.21 14.14
CA GLN A 435 16.25 58.34 13.63
C GLN A 435 15.37 59.42 12.98
N VAL A 436 14.27 59.00 12.32
CA VAL A 436 13.36 59.91 11.62
C VAL A 436 12.25 60.43 12.53
N TRP A 437 11.68 59.58 13.38
CA TRP A 437 10.51 59.90 14.21
C TRP A 437 10.87 60.56 15.54
N PHE A 438 11.98 60.16 16.16
CA PHE A 438 12.41 60.63 17.48
C PHE A 438 13.93 60.86 17.49
N PRO A 439 14.45 61.87 16.77
CA PRO A 439 15.89 62.10 16.66
C PRO A 439 16.56 62.34 18.03
N SER A 440 15.85 62.97 18.97
CA SER A 440 16.34 63.26 20.33
C SER A 440 16.01 62.16 21.36
N LEU A 441 15.52 60.99 20.96
CA LEU A 441 14.97 59.97 21.86
C LEU A 441 15.89 59.62 23.04
N HIS A 442 17.19 59.47 22.78
CA HIS A 442 18.15 59.11 23.81
C HIS A 442 18.25 60.16 24.92
N ASP A 443 18.35 61.42 24.53
CA ASP A 443 18.46 62.56 25.44
C ASP A 443 17.14 62.81 26.18
N GLU A 444 16.01 62.62 25.50
CA GLU A 444 14.68 62.76 26.10
C GLU A 444 14.43 61.72 27.20
N VAL A 445 14.71 60.44 26.93
CA VAL A 445 14.55 59.36 27.92
C VAL A 445 15.47 59.59 29.12
N ALA A 446 16.70 60.08 28.90
CA ALA A 446 17.61 60.42 29.99
C ALA A 446 17.06 61.56 30.87
N LYS A 447 16.63 62.68 30.25
CA LYS A 447 16.04 63.83 30.96
C LYS A 447 14.80 63.43 31.75
N ARG A 448 13.91 62.63 31.16
CA ARG A 448 12.70 62.15 31.86
C ARG A 448 13.03 61.29 33.07
N ARG A 449 13.98 60.35 32.95
CA ARG A 449 14.43 59.52 34.07
C ARG A 449 15.03 60.36 35.22
N GLU A 450 15.57 61.53 34.92
CA GLU A 450 16.09 62.51 35.88
C GLU A 450 15.04 63.52 36.40
N GLY A 451 13.80 63.46 35.92
CA GLY A 451 12.73 64.41 36.28
C GLY A 451 12.91 65.81 35.68
N ILE A 452 13.69 65.93 34.61
CA ILE A 452 13.92 67.19 33.89
C ILE A 452 12.87 67.35 32.79
N ALA A 453 12.28 68.54 32.69
CA ALA A 453 11.32 68.88 31.64
C ALA A 453 11.93 68.67 30.23
N VAL A 454 11.17 68.00 29.36
CA VAL A 454 11.53 67.72 27.97
C VAL A 454 10.93 68.76 27.02
N ASP A 455 11.51 68.90 25.83
CA ASP A 455 10.97 69.77 24.79
C ASP A 455 9.78 69.08 24.12
N ASN A 456 8.62 69.74 24.06
CA ASN A 456 7.38 69.21 23.47
C ASN A 456 7.25 69.64 22.01
N SER A 457 8.33 69.53 21.23
CA SER A 457 8.36 69.99 19.85
C SER A 457 7.73 68.96 18.89
N VAL A 458 7.19 69.44 17.78
CA VAL A 458 6.63 68.58 16.72
C VAL A 458 7.71 68.22 15.73
N VAL A 459 7.90 66.93 15.48
CA VAL A 459 8.81 66.44 14.44
C VAL A 459 8.06 66.36 13.11
N ASP A 460 8.47 67.18 12.13
CA ASP A 460 7.94 67.13 10.77
C ASP A 460 8.60 65.98 10.00
N VAL A 461 7.88 64.86 9.89
CA VAL A 461 8.38 63.68 9.20
C VAL A 461 8.33 63.95 7.70
N PRO A 462 9.42 63.72 6.93
CA PRO A 462 9.43 63.92 5.50
C PRO A 462 8.26 63.17 4.86
N LYS A 463 7.37 63.88 4.15
CA LYS A 463 6.38 63.24 3.30
C LYS A 463 7.13 62.39 2.28
N ALA A 464 6.86 61.09 2.27
CA ALA A 464 7.39 60.25 1.21
C ALA A 464 6.93 60.86 -0.12
N ASN A 465 7.87 61.18 -1.01
CA ASN A 465 7.51 61.56 -2.38
C ASN A 465 6.70 60.38 -2.94
N SER A 466 5.41 60.57 -3.14
CA SER A 466 4.44 59.59 -3.68
C SER A 466 4.71 59.18 -5.13
N THR A 467 5.94 59.39 -5.60
CA THR A 467 6.42 59.20 -6.97
C THR A 467 7.61 58.23 -7.06
N ALA A 468 8.16 57.73 -5.95
CA ALA A 468 8.96 56.51 -6.03
C ALA A 468 8.03 55.40 -6.55
N PRO A 469 8.29 54.83 -7.73
CA PRO A 469 7.38 53.85 -8.30
C PRO A 469 7.22 52.73 -7.28
N GLN A 470 5.99 52.25 -7.12
CA GLN A 470 5.62 51.08 -6.31
C GLN A 470 6.48 49.84 -6.66
N GLU A 471 7.24 49.91 -7.78
CA GLU A 471 8.26 48.98 -8.27
C GLU A 471 9.61 49.00 -7.52
N GLU A 472 9.96 50.03 -6.74
CA GLU A 472 11.26 50.13 -6.03
C GLU A 472 11.26 49.49 -4.62
N ILE A 473 10.11 49.12 -4.07
CA ILE A 473 10.04 48.46 -2.75
C ILE A 473 10.15 46.95 -2.97
N GLY A 474 11.39 46.44 -3.00
CA GLY A 474 11.66 45.03 -2.76
C GLY A 474 10.98 44.55 -1.47
N GLY A 475 10.67 43.25 -1.36
CA GLY A 475 10.12 42.71 -0.10
C GLY A 475 11.08 42.88 1.09
N GLY A 476 10.60 42.61 2.29
CA GLY A 476 11.36 42.73 3.54
C GLY A 476 10.81 43.80 4.49
N TRP A 477 11.66 44.24 5.41
CA TRP A 477 11.34 45.30 6.38
C TRP A 477 11.42 46.68 5.75
N TYR A 478 10.42 47.52 6.02
CA TYR A 478 10.43 48.90 5.58
C TYR A 478 9.67 49.82 6.55
N VAL A 479 10.02 51.10 6.51
CA VAL A 479 9.39 52.15 7.31
C VAL A 479 8.45 52.93 6.41
N ARG A 480 7.18 53.04 6.80
CA ARG A 480 6.18 53.85 6.13
C ARG A 480 5.90 55.08 6.98
N HIS A 481 6.31 56.23 6.46
CA HIS A 481 6.22 57.50 7.18
C HIS A 481 4.80 58.09 7.18
N ASP A 482 3.98 57.79 6.17
CA ASP A 482 2.62 58.31 6.03
C ASP A 482 1.66 57.89 7.17
N ASP A 483 1.87 56.68 7.70
CA ASP A 483 1.06 56.07 8.77
C ASP A 483 1.91 55.70 10.00
N LEU A 484 3.16 56.19 10.07
CA LEU A 484 4.13 55.98 11.14
C LEU A 484 4.27 54.50 11.55
N SER A 485 4.44 53.61 10.56
CA SER A 485 4.53 52.17 10.79
C SER A 485 5.82 51.54 10.26
N VAL A 486 6.31 50.53 10.98
CA VAL A 486 7.32 49.59 10.51
C VAL A 486 6.62 48.31 10.10
N ARG A 487 6.79 47.94 8.82
CA ARG A 487 6.03 46.86 8.20
C ARG A 487 6.97 45.83 7.57
N TYR A 488 6.48 44.60 7.49
CA TYR A 488 7.14 43.51 6.76
C TYR A 488 6.30 43.10 5.56
N ARG A 489 6.92 43.04 4.38
CA ARG A 489 6.32 42.45 3.18
C ARG A 489 7.01 41.12 2.86
N PRO A 490 6.27 40.01 2.70
CA PRO A 490 6.86 38.74 2.28
C PRO A 490 7.69 38.88 1.00
N ILE A 491 8.89 38.29 0.97
CA ILE A 491 9.80 38.42 -0.17
C ILE A 491 9.46 37.46 -1.32
N GLY A 492 8.67 36.42 -1.06
CA GLY A 492 8.24 35.41 -2.02
C GLY A 492 7.85 34.08 -1.36
N HIS A 493 7.79 33.01 -2.15
CA HIS A 493 7.58 31.66 -1.63
C HIS A 493 8.73 31.26 -0.68
N ALA A 494 8.41 30.49 0.36
CA ALA A 494 9.34 30.13 1.44
C ALA A 494 9.92 31.34 2.21
N ASP A 495 9.14 32.42 2.35
CA ASP A 495 9.50 33.57 3.18
C ASP A 495 9.85 33.14 4.63
N PRO A 496 11.03 33.52 5.15
CA PRO A 496 11.52 33.03 6.43
C PRO A 496 10.71 33.55 7.62
N ILE A 497 10.24 34.80 7.57
CA ILE A 497 9.51 35.42 8.68
C ILE A 497 8.09 34.83 8.76
N ALA A 498 7.38 34.78 7.62
CA ALA A 498 6.04 34.22 7.57
C ALA A 498 6.03 32.74 7.99
N ARG A 499 6.99 31.95 7.49
CA ARG A 499 7.16 30.54 7.87
C ARG A 499 7.45 30.39 9.37
N HIS A 500 8.44 31.11 9.88
CA HIS A 500 8.83 31.04 11.28
C HIS A 500 7.66 31.36 12.21
N TRP A 501 6.96 32.47 11.94
CA TRP A 501 5.81 32.90 12.73
C TRP A 501 4.67 31.87 12.74
N LEU A 502 4.34 31.29 11.59
CA LEU A 502 3.36 30.20 11.49
C LEU A 502 3.76 28.97 12.31
N GLU A 503 5.03 28.54 12.24
CA GLU A 503 5.52 27.40 12.99
C GLU A 503 5.51 27.65 14.50
N GLN A 504 5.93 28.84 14.97
CA GLN A 504 5.88 29.18 16.38
C GLN A 504 4.43 29.24 16.89
N THR A 505 3.50 29.77 16.08
CA THR A 505 2.08 29.84 16.43
C THR A 505 1.47 28.45 16.67
N LEU A 506 1.81 27.46 15.82
CA LEU A 506 1.35 26.08 16.01
C LEU A 506 2.04 25.36 17.17
N LYS A 507 3.33 25.61 17.41
CA LYS A 507 4.07 25.06 18.56
C LYS A 507 3.50 25.54 19.89
N LEU A 508 3.10 26.81 19.99
CA LEU A 508 2.43 27.33 21.17
C LEU A 508 1.12 26.58 21.44
N ARG A 509 0.31 26.32 20.40
CA ARG A 509 -0.94 25.55 20.51
C ARG A 509 -0.71 24.08 20.89
N GLY A 510 0.29 23.43 20.30
CA GLY A 510 0.55 21.99 20.50
C GLY A 510 0.89 21.60 21.95
N LYS A 511 1.33 22.57 22.77
CA LYS A 511 1.65 22.37 24.19
C LYS A 511 0.46 22.55 25.14
N VAL A 512 -0.74 22.83 24.62
CA VAL A 512 -1.92 23.21 25.40
C VAL A 512 -2.72 21.98 25.83
N ASP A 513 -2.24 21.32 26.89
CA ASP A 513 -3.11 20.78 27.96
C ASP A 513 -3.09 21.70 29.21
N SER A 514 -2.11 22.62 29.29
CA SER A 514 -1.98 23.66 30.32
C SER A 514 -1.60 25.00 29.67
N VAL A 515 -2.53 25.95 29.78
CA VAL A 515 -2.60 27.25 29.09
C VAL A 515 -1.49 28.23 29.54
N PRO A 516 -0.62 28.77 28.66
CA PRO A 516 -0.34 30.20 28.65
C PRO A 516 -1.62 30.91 28.22
N ASP A 517 -2.01 31.99 28.92
CA ASP A 517 -3.30 32.67 28.82
C ASP A 517 -3.91 32.63 27.42
N ALA A 518 -5.18 32.25 27.28
CA ALA A 518 -5.83 32.15 25.97
C ALA A 518 -5.65 33.45 25.17
N ASP A 519 -5.61 34.58 25.89
CA ASP A 519 -5.33 35.92 25.40
C ASP A 519 -3.96 36.06 24.71
N SER A 520 -2.92 35.36 25.16
CA SER A 520 -1.60 35.35 24.51
C SER A 520 -1.61 34.63 23.16
N ILE A 521 -2.34 33.51 23.05
CA ILE A 521 -2.50 32.78 21.79
C ILE A 521 -3.33 33.62 20.81
N PHE A 522 -4.37 34.29 21.32
CA PHE A 522 -5.18 35.22 20.53
C PHE A 522 -4.35 36.42 20.04
N ALA A 523 -3.55 37.06 20.91
CA ALA A 523 -2.67 38.17 20.55
C ALA A 523 -1.64 37.79 19.48
N VAL A 524 -1.00 36.61 19.59
CA VAL A 524 -0.07 36.10 18.57
C VAL A 524 -0.77 35.85 17.24
N SER A 525 -1.99 35.28 17.26
CA SER A 525 -2.77 35.06 16.04
C SER A 525 -3.23 36.38 15.40
N GLU A 526 -3.43 37.42 16.20
CA GLU A 526 -3.84 38.75 15.78
C GLU A 526 -2.75 39.46 14.97
N VAL A 527 -1.47 39.25 15.29
CA VAL A 527 -0.34 39.86 14.56
C VAL A 527 -0.41 39.55 13.07
N LEU A 528 -0.80 38.32 12.73
CA LEU A 528 -0.91 37.88 11.34
C LEU A 528 -2.28 38.16 10.72
N SER A 529 -3.22 38.66 11.53
CA SER A 529 -4.63 38.86 11.19
C SER A 529 -5.08 40.32 11.12
N ASN A 530 -4.39 41.26 11.79
CA ASN A 530 -4.85 42.65 11.94
C ASN A 530 -4.27 43.59 10.85
N PRO A 531 -5.10 44.15 9.96
CA PRO A 531 -4.70 45.18 9.00
C PRO A 531 -4.93 46.56 9.61
N THR A 532 -4.03 47.05 10.46
CA THR A 532 -4.15 48.43 10.94
C THR A 532 -3.64 49.42 9.88
N GLY A 533 -4.52 50.36 9.52
CA GLY A 533 -4.15 51.78 9.43
C GLY A 533 -4.50 52.56 8.17
N SER A 534 -4.59 51.96 6.98
CA SER A 534 -4.90 52.75 5.77
C SER A 534 -5.74 51.98 4.76
N GLY A 535 -6.92 51.51 5.17
CA GLY A 535 -7.86 50.81 4.29
C GLY A 535 -7.83 51.34 2.84
N SER A 536 -7.99 50.46 1.88
CA SER A 536 -9.36 50.42 1.38
C SER A 536 -10.03 49.09 1.67
N GLU A 537 -10.97 49.19 2.61
CA GLU A 537 -12.29 48.56 2.61
C GLU A 537 -12.41 47.03 2.74
N LEU A 538 -13.06 46.63 3.84
CA LEU A 538 -14.11 45.61 3.89
C LEU A 538 -13.78 44.16 3.49
N THR A 539 -12.52 43.76 3.47
CA THR A 539 -12.20 42.33 3.52
C THR A 539 -11.71 41.95 4.91
N PRO A 540 -12.55 41.30 5.76
CA PRO A 540 -12.08 40.56 6.93
C PRO A 540 -11.33 39.34 6.43
N VAL A 541 -10.14 39.56 5.90
CA VAL A 541 -9.27 38.48 5.45
C VAL A 541 -8.01 38.62 6.29
N PRO A 542 -7.75 37.72 7.24
CA PRO A 542 -6.43 37.51 7.81
C PRO A 542 -5.41 37.26 6.68
N VAL A 543 -4.81 38.32 6.15
CA VAL A 543 -4.19 38.27 4.82
C VAL A 543 -2.79 37.64 4.82
N ALA A 544 -2.05 37.57 5.93
CA ALA A 544 -0.64 37.18 5.85
C ALA A 544 -0.36 35.69 6.14
N SER A 545 -0.95 35.12 7.19
CA SER A 545 -0.60 33.76 7.66
C SER A 545 -1.45 32.64 7.05
N GLY A 546 -2.73 32.90 6.79
CA GLY A 546 -3.66 31.91 6.21
C GLY A 546 -3.36 31.54 4.75
N ARG A 547 -2.58 32.37 4.03
CA ARG A 547 -2.23 32.15 2.61
C ARG A 547 -1.35 30.92 2.43
N CYS A 548 -0.34 30.75 3.28
CA CYS A 548 0.53 29.57 3.23
C CYS A 548 -0.30 28.29 3.40
N LEU A 549 -1.30 28.31 4.29
CA LEU A 549 -2.19 27.18 4.58
C LEU A 549 -3.28 26.95 3.51
N SER A 550 -3.36 27.84 2.52
CA SER A 550 -4.19 27.58 1.33
C SER A 550 -3.60 26.46 0.48
N CYS A 551 -2.27 26.32 0.52
CA CYS A 551 -1.53 25.26 -0.16
C CYS A 551 -0.97 24.23 0.82
N HIS A 552 -0.36 24.61 1.95
CA HIS A 552 0.27 23.66 2.85
C HIS A 552 -0.71 23.08 3.86
N ALA A 553 -0.70 21.75 3.99
CA ALA A 553 -1.52 21.05 4.98
C ALA A 553 -0.92 21.20 6.38
N VAL A 554 -1.80 21.31 7.38
CA VAL A 554 -1.44 21.11 8.78
C VAL A 554 -1.68 19.64 9.10
N THR A 555 -0.77 19.02 9.85
CA THR A 555 -0.88 17.65 10.34
C THR A 555 -0.74 17.62 11.84
N ARG A 556 -1.34 16.60 12.47
CA ARG A 556 -1.18 16.30 13.89
C ARG A 556 -0.35 15.04 14.03
N ASP A 557 0.69 15.10 14.85
CA ASP A 557 1.46 13.93 15.21
C ASP A 557 0.60 12.99 16.09
N PRO A 558 0.48 11.70 15.76
CA PRO A 558 -0.42 10.79 16.46
C PRO A 558 0.05 10.41 17.88
N VAL A 559 1.32 10.65 18.21
CA VAL A 559 1.91 10.30 19.51
C VAL A 559 1.97 11.53 20.42
N THR A 560 2.52 12.63 19.93
CA THR A 560 2.73 13.87 20.70
C THR A 560 1.53 14.80 20.64
N SER A 561 0.58 14.59 19.73
CA SER A 561 -0.52 15.50 19.42
C SER A 561 -0.09 16.90 18.95
N GLU A 562 1.20 17.11 18.69
CA GLU A 562 1.74 18.38 18.21
C GLU A 562 1.26 18.68 16.78
N LEU A 563 0.95 19.95 16.53
CA LEU A 563 0.56 20.44 15.20
C LEU A 563 1.80 20.92 14.45
N SER A 564 1.90 20.54 13.18
CA SER A 564 2.98 20.98 12.28
C SER A 564 2.46 21.23 10.87
N ILE A 565 3.14 22.10 10.12
CA ILE A 565 2.84 22.35 8.71
C ILE A 565 3.75 21.48 7.86
N VAL A 566 3.17 20.83 6.86
CA VAL A 566 3.89 20.00 5.90
C VAL A 566 4.41 20.89 4.77
N TRP A 567 5.62 21.43 4.94
CA TRP A 567 6.27 22.32 3.97
C TRP A 567 6.83 21.62 2.74
N SER A 568 7.08 20.32 2.83
CA SER A 568 7.67 19.52 1.77
C SER A 568 6.86 18.24 1.56
N PRO A 569 6.84 17.68 0.34
CA PRO A 569 6.25 16.37 0.11
C PRO A 569 6.76 15.38 1.15
N ALA A 570 5.84 14.58 1.71
CA ALA A 570 6.22 13.53 2.63
C ALA A 570 7.33 12.71 1.95
N PRO A 571 8.49 12.51 2.61
CA PRO A 571 9.52 11.67 2.04
C PRO A 571 8.88 10.33 1.72
N GLN A 572 9.10 9.85 0.50
CA GLN A 572 8.67 8.51 0.14
C GLN A 572 9.21 7.56 1.20
N ARG A 573 8.38 6.62 1.67
CA ARG A 573 8.77 5.63 2.69
C ARG A 573 9.88 4.73 2.15
N ALA A 574 11.09 5.25 2.08
CA ALA A 574 12.30 4.53 1.80
C ALA A 574 12.52 3.56 2.97
N GLY A 575 12.36 2.26 2.71
CA GLY A 575 12.67 1.22 3.69
C GLY A 575 11.53 0.34 4.16
N GLN A 576 10.28 0.51 3.70
CA GLN A 576 9.32 -0.60 3.86
C GLN A 576 9.68 -1.71 2.87
N ARG A 577 9.98 -2.91 3.38
CA ARG A 577 10.14 -4.15 2.58
C ARG A 577 8.86 -4.40 1.79
N SER A 578 8.75 -3.82 0.60
CA SER A 578 7.56 -3.97 -0.24
C SER A 578 7.64 -5.28 -0.99
N LEU A 579 6.65 -6.14 -0.75
CA LEU A 579 6.40 -7.35 -1.55
C LEU A 579 6.00 -7.05 -2.99
N THR A 580 5.62 -5.81 -3.27
CA THR A 580 5.27 -5.35 -4.62
C THR A 580 6.34 -4.42 -5.17
N ARG A 581 6.60 -4.54 -6.47
CA ARG A 581 7.37 -3.59 -7.25
C ARG A 581 6.47 -3.02 -8.34
N PHE A 582 6.48 -1.71 -8.48
CA PHE A 582 5.91 -1.05 -9.64
C PHE A 582 6.96 -0.08 -10.18
N SER A 583 7.06 0.00 -11.51
CA SER A 583 7.91 0.98 -12.17
C SER A 583 7.09 1.70 -13.22
N HIS A 584 7.19 3.02 -13.23
CA HIS A 584 6.60 3.84 -14.29
C HIS A 584 7.41 3.71 -15.60
N ALA A 585 8.68 3.30 -15.55
CA ALA A 585 9.59 3.24 -16.71
C ALA A 585 9.02 2.58 -17.99
N PRO A 586 8.42 1.37 -17.95
CA PRO A 586 7.86 0.74 -19.15
C PRO A 586 6.52 1.37 -19.58
N HIS A 587 5.92 2.20 -18.72
CA HIS A 587 4.62 2.82 -18.94
C HIS A 587 4.73 4.25 -19.44
N VAL A 588 5.79 5.00 -19.13
CA VAL A 588 6.00 6.35 -19.66
C VAL A 588 6.99 6.35 -20.83
N HIS A 589 6.47 6.68 -22.02
CA HIS A 589 7.29 7.08 -23.18
C HIS A 589 7.44 8.60 -23.22
N GLU A 590 8.60 9.09 -23.69
CA GLU A 590 9.01 10.50 -23.64
C GLU A 590 8.11 11.50 -24.38
N THR A 591 7.12 11.07 -25.18
CA THR A 591 6.47 11.94 -26.17
C THR A 591 4.94 12.04 -26.12
N SER A 592 4.21 11.46 -25.16
CA SER A 592 2.74 11.63 -25.13
C SER A 592 2.09 11.68 -23.74
N ASN A 593 1.26 12.71 -23.56
CA ASN A 593 0.56 13.08 -22.32
C ASN A 593 -0.62 12.16 -21.94
N THR A 594 -1.14 11.38 -22.88
CA THR A 594 -2.30 10.49 -22.68
C THR A 594 -2.00 9.28 -21.81
N VAL A 595 -0.72 9.00 -21.53
CA VAL A 595 -0.36 7.74 -20.87
C VAL A 595 -0.66 7.75 -19.38
N CYS A 596 -0.41 8.87 -18.68
CA CYS A 596 -0.69 8.95 -17.23
C CYS A 596 -2.19 8.78 -16.93
N GLN A 597 -3.06 9.37 -17.76
CA GLN A 597 -4.52 9.30 -17.59
C GLN A 597 -5.10 7.91 -17.86
N THR A 598 -4.31 6.99 -18.43
CA THR A 598 -4.75 5.60 -18.63
C THR A 598 -4.89 4.87 -17.30
N CYS A 599 -4.05 5.21 -16.32
CA CYS A 599 -4.08 4.63 -14.97
C CYS A 599 -4.60 5.63 -13.91
N HIS A 600 -4.26 6.91 -14.03
CA HIS A 600 -4.66 7.96 -13.10
C HIS A 600 -5.84 8.77 -13.64
N LEU A 601 -7.05 8.34 -13.30
CA LEU A 601 -8.27 9.01 -13.72
C LEU A 601 -8.58 10.22 -12.83
N LEU A 602 -8.81 11.38 -13.44
CA LEU A 602 -9.29 12.57 -12.73
C LEU A 602 -10.72 12.37 -12.27
N LYS A 603 -11.02 12.76 -11.02
CA LYS A 603 -12.39 12.77 -10.50
C LYS A 603 -13.28 13.71 -11.29
N ASP A 604 -14.57 13.40 -11.37
CA ASP A 604 -15.54 14.23 -12.09
C ASP A 604 -15.90 15.52 -11.34
N SER A 605 -15.90 15.48 -10.02
CA SER A 605 -16.07 16.67 -9.19
C SER A 605 -14.78 17.47 -9.15
N ALA A 606 -14.84 18.69 -9.67
CA ALA A 606 -13.89 19.77 -9.42
C ALA A 606 -14.49 20.68 -8.34
N PRO A 607 -14.41 20.33 -7.04
CA PRO A 607 -14.94 21.19 -6.02
C PRO A 607 -14.28 22.57 -6.15
N PRO A 608 -15.03 23.67 -5.94
CA PRO A 608 -14.38 24.96 -5.75
C PRO A 608 -13.43 24.80 -4.56
N LEU A 609 -12.13 24.74 -4.83
CA LEU A 609 -11.15 24.90 -3.76
C LEU A 609 -11.44 26.26 -3.17
N HIS A 610 -11.95 26.28 -1.93
CA HIS A 610 -12.27 27.51 -1.23
C HIS A 610 -11.00 28.36 -1.21
N ARG A 611 -11.00 29.37 -2.08
CA ARG A 611 -9.99 30.42 -2.12
C ARG A 611 -10.05 31.04 -0.73
N ASN A 612 -9.00 30.83 0.05
CA ASN A 612 -8.76 31.50 1.31
C ASN A 612 -9.96 31.40 2.27
N SER A 613 -10.13 30.31 3.03
CA SER A 613 -10.82 30.48 4.32
C SER A 613 -9.85 31.28 5.18
N PRO A 614 -10.03 32.61 5.33
CA PRO A 614 -9.05 33.45 6.00
C PRO A 614 -8.89 33.02 7.47
N GLU A 615 -9.96 32.43 7.98
CA GLU A 615 -10.11 31.88 9.30
C GLU A 615 -9.50 30.49 9.44
N LEU A 616 -8.86 29.88 8.43
CA LEU A 616 -8.37 28.50 8.55
C LEU A 616 -7.37 28.35 9.69
N LEU A 617 -6.38 29.25 9.77
CA LEU A 617 -5.44 29.25 10.88
C LEU A 617 -6.19 29.47 12.19
N THR A 618 -7.08 30.46 12.25
CA THR A 618 -7.88 30.77 13.43
C THR A 618 -8.76 29.59 13.87
N ASN A 619 -9.36 28.85 12.94
CA ASN A 619 -10.24 27.71 13.19
C ASN A 619 -9.44 26.49 13.61
N ILE A 620 -8.28 26.26 12.98
CA ILE A 620 -7.31 25.26 13.44
C ILE A 620 -6.94 25.59 14.87
N LEU A 621 -6.51 26.83 15.17
CA LEU A 621 -6.13 27.34 16.50
C LEU A 621 -7.27 27.35 17.53
N LYS A 622 -8.52 27.45 17.11
CA LYS A 622 -9.69 27.31 17.99
C LYS A 622 -10.10 25.85 18.19
N GLY A 623 -9.53 24.91 17.44
CA GLY A 623 -9.92 23.49 17.46
C GLY A 623 -11.23 23.23 16.74
N ASN A 624 -11.72 24.21 15.97
CA ASN A 624 -12.97 24.15 15.22
C ASN A 624 -12.79 23.53 13.83
N ALA A 625 -11.55 23.32 13.39
CA ALA A 625 -11.24 22.69 12.12
C ALA A 625 -10.20 21.57 12.34
N GLU A 626 -10.51 20.38 11.81
CA GLU A 626 -9.53 19.30 11.74
C GLU A 626 -8.41 19.65 10.75
N PRO A 627 -7.16 19.23 11.01
CA PRO A 627 -6.08 19.32 10.04
C PRO A 627 -6.54 18.63 8.74
N SER A 628 -6.64 19.42 7.66
CA SER A 628 -7.45 19.09 6.48
C SER A 628 -7.16 17.72 5.87
N SER A 629 -8.22 16.96 5.53
CA SER A 629 -8.12 15.85 4.58
C SER A 629 -7.91 16.42 3.18
N VAL A 630 -6.69 16.26 2.65
CA VAL A 630 -6.34 16.75 1.32
C VAL A 630 -6.91 15.81 0.26
N THR A 631 -7.86 16.28 -0.54
CA THR A 631 -8.30 15.55 -1.74
C THR A 631 -7.41 15.90 -2.92
N CYS A 632 -6.77 14.87 -3.50
CA CYS A 632 -5.87 15.03 -4.65
C CYS A 632 -6.62 15.21 -5.99
N GLY A 633 -7.95 14.99 -6.04
CA GLY A 633 -8.73 15.08 -7.29
C GLY A 633 -8.49 13.95 -8.29
N ILE A 634 -7.76 12.90 -7.92
CA ILE A 634 -7.50 11.69 -8.74
C ILE A 634 -8.14 10.48 -8.05
N HIS A 635 -8.71 9.55 -8.83
CA HIS A 635 -9.14 8.24 -8.35
C HIS A 635 -7.94 7.35 -8.03
N ASP A 636 -8.11 6.45 -7.06
CA ASP A 636 -7.12 5.41 -6.81
C ASP A 636 -7.01 4.51 -8.04
N VAL A 637 -5.77 4.12 -8.35
CA VAL A 637 -5.51 3.21 -9.47
C VAL A 637 -6.13 1.87 -9.12
N SER A 638 -7.01 1.36 -9.97
CA SER A 638 -7.63 0.04 -9.81
C SER A 638 -6.97 -0.99 -10.70
N MET A 639 -7.08 -2.26 -10.30
CA MET A 639 -6.69 -3.45 -11.03
C MET A 639 -7.24 -3.43 -12.47
N ASN A 640 -8.47 -2.94 -12.64
CA ASN A 640 -9.13 -2.83 -13.94
C ASN A 640 -8.36 -1.94 -14.94
N SER A 641 -7.58 -0.96 -14.47
CA SER A 641 -6.71 -0.18 -15.36
C SER A 641 -5.53 -1.02 -15.89
N CYS A 642 -4.99 -1.92 -15.07
CA CYS A 642 -3.86 -2.78 -15.41
C CYS A 642 -4.26 -3.98 -16.29
N VAL A 643 -5.42 -4.60 -16.01
CA VAL A 643 -5.91 -5.80 -16.74
C VAL A 643 -6.05 -5.56 -18.25
N LYS A 644 -6.28 -4.30 -18.67
CA LYS A 644 -6.35 -3.92 -20.09
C LYS A 644 -5.07 -4.27 -20.88
N CYS A 645 -3.92 -4.30 -20.22
CA CYS A 645 -2.63 -4.62 -20.81
C CYS A 645 -1.98 -5.87 -20.19
N HIS A 646 -2.26 -6.17 -18.92
CA HIS A 646 -1.76 -7.32 -18.18
C HIS A 646 -2.86 -8.36 -18.01
N SER A 647 -3.01 -9.22 -19.02
CA SER A 647 -3.98 -10.30 -19.01
C SER A 647 -3.33 -11.62 -19.43
N SER A 648 -4.08 -12.71 -19.24
CA SER A 648 -3.68 -14.02 -19.73
C SER A 648 -3.50 -14.04 -21.25
N GLU A 649 -4.28 -13.24 -21.99
CA GLU A 649 -4.17 -13.11 -23.45
C GLU A 649 -2.87 -12.41 -23.86
N SER A 650 -2.47 -11.35 -23.15
CA SER A 650 -1.21 -10.65 -23.43
C SER A 650 0.02 -11.41 -22.94
N LYS A 651 -0.15 -12.45 -22.11
CA LYS A 651 0.91 -13.20 -21.43
C LYS A 651 1.80 -12.33 -20.54
N LEU A 652 1.27 -11.21 -20.06
CA LEU A 652 1.96 -10.26 -19.19
C LEU A 652 1.40 -10.25 -17.75
N ASP A 653 0.71 -11.32 -17.34
CA ASP A 653 0.05 -11.43 -16.04
C ASP A 653 0.82 -12.30 -15.03
N ASN A 654 2.14 -12.44 -15.20
CA ASN A 654 2.95 -13.25 -14.31
C ASN A 654 3.15 -12.55 -12.94
N CYS A 655 2.91 -13.26 -11.83
CA CYS A 655 3.09 -12.77 -10.47
C CYS A 655 4.45 -12.09 -10.24
N GLN A 656 5.54 -12.64 -10.79
CA GLN A 656 6.89 -12.09 -10.67
C GLN A 656 7.08 -10.74 -11.39
N GLN A 657 6.17 -10.33 -12.27
CA GLN A 657 6.24 -8.99 -12.87
C GLN A 657 5.96 -7.91 -11.82
N CYS A 658 4.96 -8.14 -10.97
CA CYS A 658 4.48 -7.18 -9.98
C CYS A 658 4.99 -7.45 -8.56
N HIS A 659 5.30 -8.71 -8.23
CA HIS A 659 5.72 -9.13 -6.90
C HIS A 659 7.20 -9.51 -6.85
N ARG A 660 7.80 -9.26 -5.68
CA ARG A 660 9.15 -9.72 -5.36
C ARG A 660 9.04 -11.03 -4.61
N TYR A 661 9.61 -12.09 -5.20
CA TYR A 661 9.73 -13.36 -4.50
C TYR A 661 10.72 -13.31 -3.32
N HIS A 662 11.66 -12.35 -3.28
CA HIS A 662 12.49 -12.09 -2.10
C HIS A 662 12.38 -10.62 -1.70
N ALA A 663 11.80 -10.35 -0.53
CA ALA A 663 11.74 -9.03 0.09
C ALA A 663 13.09 -8.74 0.76
N ARG A 664 13.90 -7.89 0.11
CA ARG A 664 15.18 -7.41 0.67
C ARG A 664 14.93 -6.32 1.70
#